data_AF-A0A327NL29-F1
#
_entry.id   AF-A0A327NL29-F1
#
_cell.length_a   1.000
_cell.length_b   1.000
_cell.length_c   1.000
_cell.angle_alpha   90.00
_cell.angle_beta   90.00
_cell.angle_gamma   90.00
#
_symmetry.space_group_name_H-M   'P 1'
#
loop_
_entity.id
_entity.type
_entity.pdbx_description
1 polymer ?
#
loop_
_entity_poly.entity_id
_entity_poly.type
_entity_poly.pdbx_seq_one_letter_code
_entity_poly.pdbx_strand_id
1 'polypeptide(L)'
;MNVGAIHGVDTTTAITLVDPQDATKTFPVTIKQGGVFVDYTVLANTGSLDTQTIYKAIVSGLMAQELIVEVQNHDGNPKETEEVMASLQASAKGSFSFGGEAAPAGKHGKAENDNGSTQKADYTVHIRAGEAYLSLPNDSYRPLIRPLPFVTAANQQKLLGTLQHISRWHFIKNLQNQIIPENFPEQALKIELMRVMGNGTTEPIDASNGTVALTYELVNQAWRGTIQIKITNTTPQDLYVCAAYLSKEFQCYLKFLPHLVQKLEAGKSVFLGPNGQDRINLKLGKVEQDYNWPETQEAIKFIVSTTEFDAEALILEELPQPLTADDKDRGLDKGLDTEETRGLETGVRFSGWITQTLHLVFKNPVYNQLLAERLQTLLEWDETAYFAAGLYCEVNMDKTGQPTIWDLKPAIKKGLKVPEGEKTIIDDIKLFLGNQIESAQRRKRYRNLKKDPNRLRIVAEGDSWFQYPILVEDTIDHLYKLYAIRSFAEAGDTLENYLKKREYLDAIEEEKVDFFLVSGGGNDILGKQFEGFLRDTPDPNDTTFQKYFNAGLTKKLDDLEGFYGDMFTQLLDRYPDLHILVHSYDYVIPLDTNDPINKGKSSWLGQYLIKKNIQPQTEREQCIHFIMDAFNERLQKVVAQFADHISYINVRNVVNRTSWFDEIHPTNEGFQLVANRFIEVIEKIRAEKKSPLTT
;
A
#
# COMPACT_ATOMS: atom_id res chain seq x y z
N MET A 1 22.33 -34.88 9.79
CA MET A 1 21.83 -33.48 9.86
C MET A 1 20.34 -33.53 9.62
N ASN A 2 19.53 -32.91 10.47
CA ASN A 2 18.07 -33.07 10.48
C ASN A 2 17.38 -32.09 9.51
N VAL A 3 17.98 -31.90 8.33
CA VAL A 3 17.36 -31.26 7.17
C VAL A 3 17.80 -32.01 5.91
N GLY A 4 16.93 -32.08 4.92
CA GLY A 4 17.04 -32.91 3.72
C GLY A 4 16.43 -32.22 2.49
N ALA A 5 16.07 -33.00 1.47
CA ALA A 5 15.59 -32.49 0.18
C ALA A 5 14.34 -31.60 0.30
N ILE A 6 13.38 -31.93 1.18
CA ILE A 6 12.17 -31.10 1.40
C ILE A 6 12.49 -29.75 2.07
N HIS A 7 13.70 -29.60 2.61
CA HIS A 7 14.20 -28.37 3.23
C HIS A 7 15.09 -27.55 2.28
N GLY A 8 15.30 -28.03 1.05
CA GLY A 8 16.13 -27.37 0.03
C GLY A 8 17.60 -27.82 0.05
N VAL A 9 17.95 -28.90 0.75
CA VAL A 9 19.31 -29.46 0.69
C VAL A 9 19.48 -30.26 -0.59
N ASP A 10 20.55 -29.97 -1.33
CA ASP A 10 21.02 -30.72 -2.49
C ASP A 10 22.51 -31.14 -2.33
N THR A 11 23.11 -31.75 -3.34
CA THR A 11 24.52 -32.19 -3.29
C THR A 11 25.55 -31.04 -3.35
N THR A 12 25.12 -29.81 -3.66
CA THR A 12 25.97 -28.60 -3.74
C THR A 12 25.92 -27.75 -2.47
N THR A 13 24.94 -28.01 -1.61
CA THR A 13 24.65 -27.25 -0.40
C THR A 13 25.85 -27.19 0.56
N ALA A 14 26.36 -25.98 0.80
CA ALA A 14 27.46 -25.74 1.72
C ALA A 14 27.00 -25.81 3.18
N ILE A 15 27.70 -26.60 4.00
CA ILE A 15 27.36 -26.85 5.40
C ILE A 15 28.59 -26.58 6.27
N THR A 16 28.39 -25.77 7.31
CA THR A 16 29.39 -25.54 8.37
C THR A 16 28.82 -25.96 9.70
N LEU A 17 29.51 -26.83 10.42
CA LEU A 17 29.15 -27.19 11.80
C LEU A 17 29.85 -26.27 12.78
N VAL A 18 29.18 -25.91 13.87
CA VAL A 18 29.71 -25.08 14.96
C VAL A 18 29.74 -25.90 16.24
N ASP A 19 30.87 -25.84 16.96
CA ASP A 19 31.02 -26.47 18.26
C ASP A 19 30.06 -25.82 19.28
N PRO A 20 29.22 -26.60 20.00
CA PRO A 20 28.29 -26.02 20.96
C PRO A 20 28.97 -25.38 22.19
N GLN A 21 30.24 -25.69 22.45
CA GLN A 21 31.01 -25.09 23.55
C GLN A 21 31.87 -23.89 23.11
N ASP A 22 32.11 -23.72 21.81
CA ASP A 22 32.89 -22.62 21.23
C ASP A 22 32.34 -22.21 19.86
N ALA A 23 31.58 -21.11 19.84
CA ALA A 23 30.97 -20.56 18.63
C ALA A 23 31.99 -20.09 17.57
N THR A 24 33.27 -19.94 17.91
CA THR A 24 34.34 -19.59 16.95
C THR A 24 34.94 -20.82 16.25
N LYS A 25 34.73 -22.01 16.81
CA LYS A 25 35.28 -23.27 16.33
C LYS A 25 34.31 -23.92 15.34
N THR A 26 34.63 -23.79 14.06
CA THR A 26 33.79 -24.27 12.96
C THR A 26 34.44 -25.41 12.17
N PHE A 27 33.61 -26.30 11.62
CA PHE A 27 34.03 -27.44 10.83
C PHE A 27 33.26 -27.45 9.50
N PRO A 28 33.90 -27.12 8.37
CA PRO A 28 33.27 -27.29 7.06
C PRO A 28 33.12 -28.79 6.76
N VAL A 29 31.94 -29.20 6.31
CA VAL A 29 31.61 -30.59 5.99
C VAL A 29 30.99 -30.68 4.61
N THR A 30 31.16 -31.81 3.96
CA THR A 30 30.54 -32.10 2.66
C THR A 30 29.39 -33.09 2.82
N ILE A 31 28.54 -33.19 1.82
CA ILE A 31 27.44 -34.15 1.78
C ILE A 31 27.96 -35.47 1.20
N LYS A 32 27.60 -36.60 1.82
CA LYS A 32 27.95 -37.92 1.29
C LYS A 32 27.23 -38.14 -0.05
N GLN A 33 27.88 -38.76 -1.04
CA GLN A 33 27.22 -39.09 -2.31
C GLN A 33 25.99 -39.98 -2.06
N GLY A 34 24.83 -39.59 -2.61
CA GLY A 34 23.54 -40.24 -2.32
C GLY A 34 23.05 -40.06 -0.88
N GLY A 35 23.61 -39.12 -0.13
CA GLY A 35 23.34 -38.89 1.29
C GLY A 35 22.25 -37.86 1.58
N VAL A 36 21.60 -37.28 0.57
CA VAL A 36 20.42 -36.42 0.75
C VAL A 36 19.18 -37.30 0.72
N PHE A 37 18.47 -37.34 1.84
CA PHE A 37 17.17 -38.02 1.98
C PHE A 37 16.05 -36.97 2.04
N VAL A 38 14.80 -37.42 2.16
CA VAL A 38 13.61 -36.55 2.16
C VAL A 38 13.71 -35.44 3.22
N ASP A 39 13.99 -35.79 4.47
CA ASP A 39 13.99 -34.91 5.65
C ASP A 39 15.36 -34.79 6.36
N TYR A 40 16.31 -35.69 6.09
CA TYR A 40 17.67 -35.65 6.67
C TYR A 40 18.78 -35.76 5.62
N THR A 41 19.99 -35.37 6.02
CA THR A 41 21.21 -35.46 5.19
C THR A 41 22.37 -36.11 5.96
N VAL A 42 23.04 -37.06 5.30
CA VAL A 42 24.24 -37.75 5.77
C VAL A 42 25.49 -36.98 5.31
N LEU A 43 26.28 -36.55 6.29
CA LEU A 43 27.49 -35.78 6.09
C LEU A 43 28.70 -36.70 5.85
N ALA A 44 29.68 -36.20 5.12
CA ALA A 44 31.00 -36.78 4.93
C ALA A 44 32.08 -35.92 5.64
N ASN A 45 33.30 -36.43 5.71
CA ASN A 45 34.46 -35.77 6.34
C ASN A 45 34.29 -35.44 7.84
N THR A 46 33.41 -36.15 8.54
CA THR A 46 33.10 -35.96 9.98
C THR A 46 34.07 -36.64 10.95
N GLY A 47 35.15 -37.26 10.48
CA GLY A 47 36.02 -38.12 11.29
C GLY A 47 36.84 -37.42 12.39
N SER A 48 36.87 -36.08 12.42
CA SER A 48 37.49 -35.26 13.47
C SER A 48 36.50 -34.74 14.52
N LEU A 49 35.21 -35.06 14.38
CA LEU A 49 34.14 -34.62 15.28
C LEU A 49 33.92 -35.64 16.40
N ASP A 50 33.52 -35.16 17.57
CA ASP A 50 33.07 -36.03 18.66
C ASP A 50 31.67 -36.56 18.35
N THR A 51 31.50 -37.89 18.37
CA THR A 51 30.23 -38.56 18.07
C THR A 51 29.19 -38.43 19.19
N GLN A 52 29.58 -37.96 20.38
CA GLN A 52 28.66 -37.66 21.48
C GLN A 52 28.18 -36.20 21.48
N THR A 53 28.77 -35.33 20.64
CA THR A 53 28.47 -33.89 20.63
C THR A 53 27.43 -33.53 19.57
N ILE A 54 26.39 -32.78 19.97
CA ILE A 54 25.38 -32.23 19.07
C ILE A 54 25.88 -30.88 18.51
N TYR A 55 26.37 -30.89 17.28
CA TYR A 55 26.82 -29.68 16.59
C TYR A 55 25.67 -28.90 15.96
N LYS A 56 25.74 -27.56 16.00
CA LYS A 56 24.81 -26.70 15.27
C LYS A 56 25.26 -26.57 13.82
N ALA A 57 24.41 -26.93 12.87
CA ALA A 57 24.66 -26.69 11.45
C ALA A 57 24.25 -25.26 11.05
N ILE A 58 25.13 -24.57 10.35
CA ILE A 58 24.83 -23.37 9.57
C ILE A 58 24.75 -23.83 8.10
N VAL A 59 23.58 -23.60 7.49
CA VAL A 59 23.28 -23.93 6.10
C VAL A 59 22.60 -22.71 5.50
N SER A 60 23.12 -22.21 4.38
CA SER A 60 22.55 -21.05 3.68
C SER A 60 21.43 -21.47 2.74
N GLY A 61 20.40 -20.63 2.58
CA GLY A 61 19.33 -20.83 1.60
C GLY A 61 18.28 -21.91 1.94
N LEU A 62 18.31 -22.51 3.13
CA LEU A 62 17.30 -23.50 3.53
C LEU A 62 15.88 -22.94 3.40
N MET A 63 15.01 -23.74 2.77
CA MET A 63 13.62 -23.41 2.48
C MET A 63 13.40 -22.05 1.82
N ALA A 64 14.38 -21.50 1.09
CA ALA A 64 14.24 -20.21 0.41
C ALA A 64 14.04 -20.40 -1.09
N GLN A 65 13.12 -19.61 -1.66
CA GLN A 65 13.07 -19.33 -3.09
C GLN A 65 13.24 -17.82 -3.28
N GLU A 66 14.16 -17.41 -4.14
CA GLU A 66 14.35 -16.00 -4.44
C GLU A 66 13.09 -15.42 -5.11
N LEU A 67 12.50 -14.41 -4.47
CA LEU A 67 11.43 -13.58 -5.03
C LEU A 67 12.03 -12.35 -5.71
N ILE A 68 11.51 -11.99 -6.88
CA ILE A 68 11.82 -10.69 -7.50
C ILE A 68 10.78 -9.67 -7.03
N VAL A 69 11.24 -8.57 -6.44
CA VAL A 69 10.37 -7.59 -5.79
C VAL A 69 10.57 -6.20 -6.39
N GLU A 70 9.53 -5.66 -7.01
CA GLU A 70 9.49 -4.26 -7.42
C GLU A 70 9.29 -3.38 -6.18
N VAL A 71 9.93 -2.20 -6.12
CA VAL A 71 9.67 -1.20 -5.07
C VAL A 71 9.08 0.06 -5.69
N GLN A 72 7.86 0.42 -5.27
CA GLN A 72 7.23 1.69 -5.61
C GLN A 72 7.21 2.58 -4.37
N ASN A 73 8.07 3.61 -4.35
CA ASN A 73 8.02 4.65 -3.33
C ASN A 73 7.05 5.76 -3.77
N HIS A 74 5.89 5.83 -3.12
CA HIS A 74 4.84 6.80 -3.46
C HIS A 74 5.09 8.14 -2.77
N ASP A 75 5.44 8.11 -1.48
CA ASP A 75 5.42 9.32 -0.65
C ASP A 75 6.49 9.37 0.47
N GLY A 76 7.35 8.35 0.57
CA GLY A 76 8.49 8.31 1.47
C GLY A 76 9.67 9.14 0.95
N ASN A 77 10.59 9.52 1.84
CA ASN A 77 11.84 10.17 1.45
C ASN A 77 12.64 9.22 0.52
N PRO A 78 12.96 9.62 -0.72
CA PRO A 78 13.65 8.74 -1.67
C PRO A 78 14.96 8.18 -1.14
N LYS A 79 15.75 9.01 -0.44
CA LYS A 79 17.05 8.60 0.09
C LYS A 79 16.92 7.65 1.28
N GLU A 80 16.03 7.94 2.23
CA GLU A 80 15.77 7.04 3.37
C GLU A 80 15.24 5.68 2.87
N THR A 81 14.33 5.69 1.89
CA THR A 81 13.81 4.47 1.27
C THR A 81 14.93 3.68 0.57
N GLU A 82 15.80 4.33 -0.20
CA GLU A 82 16.93 3.68 -0.88
C GLU A 82 17.90 3.02 0.13
N GLU A 83 18.29 3.75 1.19
CA GLU A 83 19.16 3.23 2.25
C GLU A 83 18.52 2.03 2.97
N VAL A 84 17.22 2.08 3.26
CA VAL A 84 16.48 0.97 3.87
C VAL A 84 16.37 -0.22 2.93
N MET A 85 16.07 -0.03 1.64
CA MET A 85 15.99 -1.12 0.67
C MET A 85 17.35 -1.78 0.47
N ALA A 86 18.46 -1.02 0.42
CA ALA A 86 19.80 -1.58 0.40
C ALA A 86 20.11 -2.43 1.65
N SER A 87 19.71 -1.96 2.84
CA SER A 87 19.86 -2.72 4.10
C SER A 87 19.01 -4.00 4.13
N LEU A 88 17.79 -3.97 3.58
CA LEU A 88 16.92 -5.13 3.45
C LEU A 88 17.49 -6.14 2.45
N GLN A 89 18.00 -5.68 1.30
CA GLN A 89 18.65 -6.50 0.29
C GLN A 89 19.88 -7.24 0.84
N ALA A 90 20.75 -6.54 1.57
CA ALA A 90 21.90 -7.14 2.23
C ALA A 90 21.50 -8.20 3.28
N SER A 91 20.29 -8.08 3.84
CA SER A 91 19.74 -9.00 4.83
C SER A 91 18.87 -10.13 4.21
N ALA A 92 18.65 -10.12 2.90
CA ALA A 92 17.70 -11.01 2.22
C ALA A 92 18.12 -12.49 2.23
N LYS A 93 19.42 -12.80 2.28
CA LYS A 93 20.00 -14.16 2.38
C LYS A 93 19.48 -15.15 1.31
N GLY A 94 19.21 -14.66 0.11
CA GLY A 94 18.68 -15.45 -1.02
C GLY A 94 17.16 -15.59 -1.04
N SER A 95 16.43 -15.00 -0.09
CA SER A 95 14.96 -15.02 -0.09
C SER A 95 14.32 -14.06 -1.09
N PHE A 96 14.98 -12.96 -1.44
CA PHE A 96 14.48 -12.01 -2.43
C PHE A 96 15.60 -11.12 -3.00
N SER A 97 15.32 -10.54 -4.16
CA SER A 97 16.05 -9.39 -4.71
C SER A 97 15.11 -8.29 -5.17
N PHE A 98 15.49 -7.04 -4.93
CA PHE A 98 14.79 -5.88 -5.46
C PHE A 98 15.15 -5.65 -6.93
N GLY A 99 14.15 -5.56 -7.78
CA GLY A 99 14.31 -5.37 -9.22
C GLY A 99 13.11 -5.83 -10.03
N GLY A 100 13.30 -5.85 -11.35
CA GLY A 100 12.26 -6.17 -12.33
C GLY A 100 11.38 -4.98 -12.70
N GLU A 101 10.77 -5.06 -13.88
CA GLU A 101 9.86 -4.03 -14.40
C GLU A 101 8.40 -4.49 -14.28
N ALA A 102 7.51 -3.54 -14.00
CA ALA A 102 6.08 -3.74 -14.13
C ALA A 102 5.72 -4.06 -15.60
N ALA A 103 5.20 -5.25 -15.86
CA ALA A 103 4.80 -5.65 -17.21
C ALA A 103 3.72 -4.68 -17.75
N PRO A 104 3.77 -4.22 -19.01
CA PRO A 104 2.85 -3.21 -19.51
C PRO A 104 1.38 -3.60 -19.33
N ALA A 105 0.60 -2.69 -18.73
CA ALA A 105 -0.82 -2.91 -18.49
C ALA A 105 -1.59 -3.08 -19.81
N GLY A 106 -2.06 -4.30 -20.08
CA GLY A 106 -3.00 -4.60 -21.16
C GLY A 106 -2.37 -5.07 -22.47
N LYS A 107 -1.96 -6.35 -22.53
CA LYS A 107 -2.06 -7.23 -23.72
C LYS A 107 -1.80 -8.69 -23.36
N HIS A 108 -2.76 -9.57 -23.67
CA HIS A 108 -2.46 -10.99 -23.87
C HIS A 108 -1.75 -11.13 -25.24
N GLY A 109 -0.45 -10.89 -25.26
CA GLY A 109 0.40 -10.97 -26.46
C GLY A 109 1.77 -11.53 -26.09
N LYS A 110 2.32 -12.39 -26.96
CA LYS A 110 3.69 -12.88 -26.80
C LYS A 110 4.66 -11.70 -26.87
N ALA A 111 5.69 -11.70 -26.01
CA ALA A 111 6.76 -10.73 -26.10
C ALA A 111 7.48 -10.87 -27.45
N GLU A 112 7.74 -9.73 -28.10
CA GLU A 112 8.80 -9.67 -29.11
C GLU A 112 10.13 -9.49 -28.39
N ASN A 113 11.16 -10.16 -28.90
CA ASN A 113 12.47 -10.19 -28.27
C ASN A 113 13.25 -8.92 -28.63
N ASP A 114 13.68 -8.18 -27.62
CA ASP A 114 14.86 -7.32 -27.73
C ASP A 114 15.87 -7.70 -26.63
N ASN A 115 17.16 -7.53 -26.91
CA ASN A 115 18.23 -8.35 -26.33
C ASN A 115 18.68 -7.95 -24.90
N GLY A 116 17.74 -7.89 -23.96
CA GLY A 116 18.00 -7.61 -22.54
C GLY A 116 16.73 -7.76 -21.69
N SER A 117 16.24 -8.98 -21.50
CA SER A 117 14.98 -9.22 -20.79
C SER A 117 15.08 -8.93 -19.30
N THR A 118 14.50 -7.82 -18.86
CA THR A 118 14.17 -7.55 -17.46
C THR A 118 13.27 -8.66 -16.92
N GLN A 119 13.68 -9.27 -15.81
CA GLN A 119 12.88 -10.30 -15.14
C GLN A 119 11.62 -9.65 -14.56
N LYS A 120 10.45 -10.31 -14.69
CA LYS A 120 9.22 -9.79 -14.10
C LYS A 120 9.26 -9.94 -12.59
N ALA A 121 8.78 -8.93 -11.86
CA ALA A 121 8.57 -9.03 -10.43
C ALA A 121 7.49 -10.07 -10.10
N ASP A 122 7.65 -10.78 -8.99
CA ASP A 122 6.63 -11.63 -8.38
C ASP A 122 5.64 -10.79 -7.56
N TYR A 123 6.14 -9.71 -6.94
CA TYR A 123 5.40 -8.81 -6.06
C TYR A 123 5.88 -7.36 -6.19
N THR A 124 5.00 -6.42 -5.86
CA THR A 124 5.36 -5.01 -5.68
C THR A 124 5.23 -4.63 -4.20
N VAL A 125 6.28 -4.05 -3.64
CA VAL A 125 6.29 -3.40 -2.32
C VAL A 125 6.04 -1.91 -2.51
N HIS A 126 4.95 -1.43 -1.92
CA HIS A 126 4.53 -0.04 -1.98
C HIS A 126 4.88 0.66 -0.67
N ILE A 127 5.68 1.72 -0.73
CA ILE A 127 5.93 2.61 0.41
C ILE A 127 4.98 3.80 0.31
N ARG A 128 4.02 3.88 1.24
CA ARG A 128 2.97 4.92 1.27
C ARG A 128 2.50 5.19 2.70
N ALA A 129 2.23 6.44 3.05
CA ALA A 129 1.68 6.91 4.33
C ALA A 129 2.44 6.41 5.58
N GLY A 130 3.76 6.22 5.47
CA GLY A 130 4.61 5.64 6.53
C GLY A 130 4.48 4.13 6.71
N GLU A 131 3.88 3.43 5.74
CA GLU A 131 3.68 1.98 5.70
C GLU A 131 4.33 1.36 4.47
N ALA A 132 4.53 0.05 4.55
CA ALA A 132 4.87 -0.83 3.44
C ALA A 132 3.74 -1.86 3.27
N TYR A 133 3.21 -2.01 2.07
CA TYR A 133 2.27 -3.10 1.75
C TYR A 133 2.70 -3.83 0.47
N LEU A 134 2.30 -5.10 0.35
CA LEU A 134 2.58 -5.93 -0.82
C LEU A 134 1.33 -6.11 -1.66
N SER A 135 1.45 -5.98 -2.97
CA SER A 135 0.44 -6.42 -3.94
C SER A 135 1.05 -7.30 -5.03
N LEU A 136 0.20 -7.83 -5.91
CA LEU A 136 0.65 -8.32 -7.20
C LEU A 136 1.13 -7.14 -8.08
N PRO A 137 2.06 -7.37 -9.02
CA PRO A 137 2.48 -6.36 -9.98
C PRO A 137 1.30 -5.81 -10.79
N ASN A 138 1.25 -4.49 -10.95
CA ASN A 138 0.15 -3.74 -11.57
C ASN A 138 -1.21 -3.80 -10.83
N ASP A 139 -1.30 -4.28 -9.58
CA ASP A 139 -2.53 -4.27 -8.77
C ASP A 139 -2.36 -3.56 -7.42
N SER A 140 -1.89 -2.30 -7.47
CA SER A 140 -1.51 -1.47 -6.33
C SER A 140 -2.60 -1.28 -5.25
N TYR A 141 -3.85 -1.65 -5.54
CA TYR A 141 -5.00 -1.44 -4.65
C TYR A 141 -5.53 -2.74 -4.02
N ARG A 142 -4.95 -3.90 -4.33
CA ARG A 142 -5.23 -5.19 -3.67
C ARG A 142 -4.05 -5.65 -2.82
N PRO A 143 -3.93 -5.17 -1.57
CA PRO A 143 -2.90 -5.66 -0.67
C PRO A 143 -3.13 -7.15 -0.39
N LEU A 144 -2.05 -7.93 -0.42
CA LEU A 144 -2.06 -9.38 -0.18
C LEU A 144 -2.11 -9.73 1.32
N ILE A 145 -1.57 -8.82 2.14
CA ILE A 145 -1.48 -8.90 3.59
C ILE A 145 -1.75 -7.51 4.17
N ARG A 146 -1.95 -7.43 5.48
CA ARG A 146 -2.10 -6.16 6.20
C ARG A 146 -0.89 -5.23 5.93
N PRO A 147 -1.13 -3.95 5.59
CA PRO A 147 -0.08 -2.94 5.56
C PRO A 147 0.74 -2.94 6.85
N LEU A 148 2.06 -2.93 6.70
CA LEU A 148 3.01 -2.94 7.80
C LEU A 148 3.48 -1.51 8.06
N PRO A 149 3.45 -1.01 9.31
CA PRO A 149 4.19 0.20 9.67
C PRO A 149 5.65 0.07 9.19
N PHE A 150 6.22 1.15 8.63
CA PHE A 150 7.55 1.15 7.99
C PHE A 150 8.50 2.26 8.49
N VAL A 151 8.00 3.17 9.32
CA VAL A 151 8.71 4.38 9.79
C VAL A 151 9.98 4.12 10.62
N THR A 152 10.11 2.98 11.30
CA THR A 152 11.24 2.72 12.24
C THR A 152 12.02 1.47 11.87
N ALA A 153 13.26 1.34 12.33
CA ALA A 153 14.09 0.15 12.07
C ALA A 153 13.40 -1.17 12.50
N ALA A 154 12.74 -1.19 13.67
CA ALA A 154 12.00 -2.36 14.14
C ALA A 154 10.76 -2.69 13.28
N ASN A 155 10.21 -1.69 12.61
CA ASN A 155 9.11 -1.82 11.65
C ASN A 155 9.62 -2.34 10.29
N GLN A 156 10.76 -1.85 9.81
CA GLN A 156 11.42 -2.32 8.58
C GLN A 156 11.85 -3.79 8.69
N GLN A 157 12.31 -4.24 9.87
CA GLN A 157 12.61 -5.66 10.14
C GLN A 157 11.37 -6.58 10.04
N LYS A 158 10.14 -6.06 10.21
CA LYS A 158 8.93 -6.85 9.95
C LYS A 158 8.74 -7.11 8.46
N LEU A 159 8.98 -6.11 7.61
CA LEU A 159 8.96 -6.30 6.16
C LEU A 159 9.99 -7.34 5.71
N LEU A 160 11.21 -7.32 6.28
CA LEU A 160 12.23 -8.35 6.03
C LEU A 160 11.71 -9.75 6.35
N GLY A 161 11.17 -9.94 7.56
CA GLY A 161 10.63 -11.22 8.01
C GLY A 161 9.43 -11.69 7.16
N THR A 162 8.57 -10.77 6.75
CA THR A 162 7.45 -11.02 5.83
C THR A 162 7.93 -11.48 4.44
N LEU A 163 8.91 -10.82 3.84
CA LEU A 163 9.45 -11.24 2.54
C LEU A 163 10.14 -12.61 2.63
N GLN A 164 10.86 -12.87 3.72
CA GLN A 164 11.45 -14.19 4.01
C GLN A 164 10.38 -15.28 4.24
N HIS A 165 9.26 -14.94 4.89
CA HIS A 165 8.12 -15.85 5.05
C HIS A 165 7.47 -16.21 3.72
N ILE A 166 7.22 -15.22 2.86
CA ILE A 166 6.64 -15.43 1.53
C ILE A 166 7.59 -16.23 0.64
N SER A 167 8.91 -16.00 0.75
CA SER A 167 9.94 -16.79 0.09
C SER A 167 9.89 -18.26 0.51
N ARG A 168 9.73 -18.54 1.81
CA ARG A 168 9.53 -19.91 2.32
C ARG A 168 8.24 -20.55 1.81
N TRP A 169 7.16 -19.77 1.74
CA TRP A 169 5.89 -20.26 1.21
C TRP A 169 6.00 -20.63 -0.28
N HIS A 170 6.68 -19.81 -1.10
CA HIS A 170 6.95 -20.13 -2.51
C HIS A 170 7.85 -21.34 -2.68
N PHE A 171 8.88 -21.48 -1.85
CA PHE A 171 9.71 -22.68 -1.83
C PHE A 171 8.86 -23.94 -1.61
N ILE A 172 7.92 -23.94 -0.65
CA ILE A 172 7.02 -25.08 -0.40
C ILE A 172 6.04 -25.28 -1.57
N LYS A 173 5.46 -24.20 -2.10
CA LYS A 173 4.57 -24.24 -3.27
C LYS A 173 5.24 -24.84 -4.51
N ASN A 174 6.50 -24.51 -4.73
CA ASN A 174 7.30 -24.96 -5.87
C ASN A 174 8.22 -26.13 -5.52
N LEU A 175 8.03 -26.76 -4.36
CA LEU A 175 8.75 -27.96 -3.95
C LEU A 175 8.43 -29.11 -4.90
N GLN A 176 9.49 -29.77 -5.37
CA GLN A 176 9.50 -30.92 -6.25
C GLN A 176 10.83 -31.68 -6.05
N ASN A 177 10.81 -32.99 -6.19
CA ASN A 177 12.03 -33.78 -6.19
C ASN A 177 12.72 -33.67 -7.55
N GLN A 178 13.91 -33.04 -7.58
CA GLN A 178 14.72 -32.86 -8.80
C GLN A 178 15.19 -34.19 -9.42
N ILE A 179 15.22 -35.28 -8.63
CA ILE A 179 15.62 -36.62 -9.08
C ILE A 179 14.46 -37.58 -8.78
N ILE A 180 13.51 -37.67 -9.71
CA ILE A 180 12.40 -38.63 -9.62
C ILE A 180 13.00 -40.05 -9.51
N PRO A 181 12.68 -40.83 -8.45
CA PRO A 181 13.29 -42.14 -8.27
C PRO A 181 12.86 -43.13 -9.36
N GLU A 182 13.77 -44.02 -9.75
CA GLU A 182 13.52 -45.01 -10.78
C GLU A 182 12.30 -45.88 -10.43
N ASN A 183 11.35 -46.00 -11.35
CA ASN A 183 10.07 -46.71 -11.20
C ASN A 183 9.08 -46.11 -10.18
N PHE A 184 9.28 -44.89 -9.68
CA PHE A 184 8.26 -44.19 -8.89
C PHE A 184 7.15 -43.64 -9.82
N PRO A 185 5.86 -44.00 -9.64
CA PRO A 185 4.79 -43.49 -10.51
C PRO A 185 4.55 -41.99 -10.34
N GLU A 186 4.53 -41.22 -11.44
CA GLU A 186 4.25 -39.77 -11.43
C GLU A 186 2.91 -39.43 -10.74
N GLN A 187 1.90 -40.29 -10.93
CA GLN A 187 0.57 -40.20 -10.29
C GLN A 187 0.38 -41.30 -9.24
N ALA A 188 1.21 -41.30 -8.19
CA ALA A 188 1.11 -42.23 -7.07
C ALA A 188 -0.16 -42.03 -6.20
N LEU A 189 -0.90 -40.93 -6.38
CA LEU A 189 -2.17 -40.66 -5.71
C LEU A 189 -3.26 -40.34 -6.74
N LYS A 190 -4.38 -41.06 -6.69
CA LYS A 190 -5.61 -40.62 -7.37
C LYS A 190 -6.30 -39.61 -6.46
N ILE A 191 -6.49 -38.38 -6.96
CA ILE A 191 -7.21 -37.30 -6.27
C ILE A 191 -8.64 -37.24 -6.84
N GLU A 192 -9.64 -37.37 -5.98
CA GLU A 192 -11.06 -37.27 -6.34
C GLU A 192 -11.73 -36.17 -5.52
N LEU A 193 -12.37 -35.19 -6.18
CA LEU A 193 -13.15 -34.15 -5.52
C LEU A 193 -14.65 -34.37 -5.70
N MET A 194 -15.39 -34.14 -4.62
CA MET A 194 -16.85 -34.07 -4.61
C MET A 194 -17.28 -32.74 -3.99
N ARG A 195 -18.21 -32.03 -4.64
CA ARG A 195 -19.03 -30.99 -4.02
C ARG A 195 -20.12 -31.67 -3.19
N VAL A 196 -20.39 -31.17 -1.99
CA VAL A 196 -21.56 -31.57 -1.19
C VAL A 196 -22.60 -30.47 -1.28
N MET A 197 -23.77 -30.81 -1.84
CA MET A 197 -24.89 -29.89 -2.04
C MET A 197 -25.70 -29.74 -0.74
N GLY A 198 -26.47 -28.65 -0.59
CA GLY A 198 -27.26 -28.38 0.62
C GLY A 198 -28.32 -29.43 1.00
N ASN A 199 -28.70 -30.33 0.09
CA ASN A 199 -29.57 -31.49 0.32
C ASN A 199 -28.81 -32.77 0.75
N GLY A 200 -27.48 -32.72 0.85
CA GLY A 200 -26.61 -33.85 1.18
C GLY A 200 -26.16 -34.71 -0.01
N THR A 201 -26.59 -34.45 -1.25
CA THR A 201 -26.09 -35.18 -2.43
C THR A 201 -24.69 -34.69 -2.82
N THR A 202 -23.91 -35.56 -3.47
CA THR A 202 -22.55 -35.23 -3.90
C THR A 202 -22.41 -35.21 -5.43
N GLU A 203 -21.72 -34.20 -5.94
CA GLU A 203 -21.43 -34.02 -7.37
C GLU A 203 -19.91 -34.04 -7.61
N PRO A 204 -19.38 -34.81 -8.57
CA PRO A 204 -17.95 -34.86 -8.83
C PRO A 204 -17.44 -33.55 -9.47
N ILE A 205 -16.26 -33.10 -9.03
CA ILE A 205 -15.52 -32.00 -9.68
C ILE A 205 -14.32 -32.63 -10.40
N ASP A 206 -14.14 -32.30 -11.67
CA ASP A 206 -12.98 -32.77 -12.44
C ASP A 206 -11.68 -32.14 -11.90
N ALA A 207 -10.82 -32.99 -11.34
CA ALA A 207 -9.50 -32.66 -10.82
C ALA A 207 -8.34 -33.20 -11.69
N SER A 208 -8.64 -33.76 -12.88
CA SER A 208 -7.66 -34.45 -13.73
C SER A 208 -6.48 -33.56 -14.15
N ASN A 209 -6.72 -32.27 -14.36
CA ASN A 209 -5.70 -31.27 -14.71
C ASN A 209 -4.98 -30.66 -13.50
N GLY A 210 -5.15 -31.22 -12.29
CA GLY A 210 -4.52 -30.71 -11.06
C GLY A 210 -5.01 -29.33 -10.60
N THR A 211 -6.02 -28.74 -11.26
CA THR A 211 -6.61 -27.44 -10.91
C THR A 211 -8.12 -27.54 -10.90
N VAL A 212 -8.76 -27.09 -9.82
CA VAL A 212 -10.22 -27.18 -9.62
C VAL A 212 -10.81 -25.79 -9.33
N ALA A 213 -11.92 -25.48 -10.00
CA ALA A 213 -12.68 -24.26 -9.75
C ALA A 213 -13.77 -24.51 -8.69
N LEU A 214 -13.72 -23.78 -7.59
CA LEU A 214 -14.65 -23.86 -6.48
C LEU A 214 -15.63 -22.70 -6.52
N THR A 215 -16.90 -22.99 -6.23
CA THR A 215 -18.01 -22.02 -6.25
C THR A 215 -18.85 -22.16 -4.99
N TYR A 216 -19.59 -21.11 -4.67
CA TYR A 216 -20.38 -20.99 -3.45
C TYR A 216 -21.89 -21.06 -3.74
N GLU A 217 -22.66 -21.44 -2.72
CA GLU A 217 -24.11 -21.36 -2.62
C GLU A 217 -24.49 -20.28 -1.61
N LEU A 218 -25.57 -19.54 -1.88
CA LEU A 218 -26.08 -18.54 -0.94
C LEU A 218 -27.02 -19.23 0.06
N VAL A 219 -26.54 -19.44 1.29
CA VAL A 219 -27.27 -20.12 2.36
C VAL A 219 -27.37 -19.20 3.57
N ASN A 220 -28.60 -18.87 4.00
CA ASN A 220 -28.88 -17.94 5.11
C ASN A 220 -28.09 -16.62 4.99
N GLN A 221 -28.19 -15.98 3.81
CA GLN A 221 -27.48 -14.75 3.43
C GLN A 221 -25.93 -14.82 3.43
N ALA A 222 -25.34 -16.00 3.65
CA ALA A 222 -23.90 -16.21 3.60
C ALA A 222 -23.51 -17.10 2.41
N TRP A 223 -22.47 -16.70 1.68
CA TRP A 223 -21.86 -17.55 0.65
C TRP A 223 -21.04 -18.66 1.30
N ARG A 224 -21.50 -19.90 1.11
CA ARG A 224 -20.93 -21.12 1.72
C ARG A 224 -20.77 -22.21 0.68
N GLY A 225 -19.97 -23.21 0.98
CA GLY A 225 -19.91 -24.45 0.21
C GLY A 225 -19.37 -25.57 1.09
N THR A 226 -19.42 -26.81 0.61
CA THR A 226 -18.73 -27.93 1.26
C THR A 226 -18.15 -28.81 0.16
N ILE A 227 -16.90 -29.20 0.31
CA ILE A 227 -16.25 -30.17 -0.58
C ILE A 227 -15.69 -31.33 0.24
N GLN A 228 -15.53 -32.48 -0.42
CA GLN A 228 -14.77 -33.61 0.07
C GLN A 228 -13.64 -33.87 -0.93
N ILE A 229 -12.42 -33.94 -0.44
CA ILE A 229 -11.25 -34.34 -1.21
C ILE A 229 -10.89 -35.73 -0.72
N LYS A 230 -10.78 -36.70 -1.62
CA LYS A 230 -10.37 -38.07 -1.31
C LYS A 230 -9.11 -38.39 -2.10
N ILE A 231 -8.05 -38.77 -1.41
CA ILE A 231 -6.85 -39.35 -2.06
C ILE A 231 -6.90 -40.86 -1.96
N THR A 232 -6.38 -41.54 -2.98
CA THR A 232 -6.22 -43.01 -3.01
C THR A 232 -4.82 -43.36 -3.45
N ASN A 233 -4.14 -44.20 -2.69
CA ASN A 233 -2.86 -44.76 -3.09
C ASN A 233 -3.05 -45.72 -4.26
N THR A 234 -2.59 -45.34 -5.45
CA THR A 234 -2.71 -46.14 -6.69
C THR A 234 -1.62 -47.20 -6.83
N THR A 235 -0.69 -47.25 -5.88
CA THR A 235 0.55 -48.01 -5.98
C THR A 235 0.48 -49.32 -5.17
N PRO A 236 1.32 -50.33 -5.47
CA PRO A 236 1.27 -51.62 -4.80
C PRO A 236 1.84 -51.63 -3.37
N GLN A 237 2.38 -50.50 -2.87
CA GLN A 237 2.93 -50.37 -1.51
C GLN A 237 2.21 -49.35 -0.66
N ASP A 238 2.41 -49.41 0.65
CA ASP A 238 2.22 -48.29 1.55
C ASP A 238 3.09 -47.09 1.17
N LEU A 239 2.49 -45.91 1.29
CA LEU A 239 3.13 -44.61 1.15
C LEU A 239 2.95 -43.79 2.43
N TYR A 240 3.90 -42.93 2.72
CA TYR A 240 3.81 -41.90 3.74
C TYR A 240 3.49 -40.57 3.03
N VAL A 241 2.38 -39.94 3.40
CA VAL A 241 1.81 -38.80 2.69
C VAL A 241 1.62 -37.62 3.65
N CYS A 242 2.24 -36.48 3.33
CA CYS A 242 1.94 -35.19 3.91
C CYS A 242 1.02 -34.41 2.96
N ALA A 243 0.01 -33.71 3.50
CA ALA A 243 -0.87 -32.81 2.76
C ALA A 243 -0.66 -31.37 3.23
N ALA A 244 0.28 -30.66 2.61
CA ALA A 244 0.60 -29.28 2.92
C ALA A 244 -0.36 -28.33 2.20
N TYR A 245 -1.36 -27.82 2.92
CA TYR A 245 -2.26 -26.77 2.41
C TYR A 245 -1.58 -25.41 2.47
N LEU A 246 -1.69 -24.67 1.38
CA LEU A 246 -1.04 -23.39 1.13
C LEU A 246 -2.13 -22.34 0.89
N SER A 247 -2.42 -21.52 1.90
CA SER A 247 -3.43 -20.47 1.82
C SER A 247 -2.92 -19.22 1.10
N LYS A 248 -3.85 -18.33 0.71
CA LYS A 248 -3.55 -17.01 0.13
C LYS A 248 -2.89 -16.03 1.13
N GLU A 249 -3.08 -16.23 2.44
CA GLU A 249 -2.37 -15.53 3.53
C GLU A 249 -0.95 -16.06 3.77
N PHE A 250 -0.39 -16.83 2.84
CA PHE A 250 0.94 -17.44 2.93
C PHE A 250 1.11 -18.40 4.13
N GLN A 251 0.01 -18.99 4.60
CA GLN A 251 0.06 -20.09 5.57
C GLN A 251 0.53 -21.37 4.88
N CYS A 252 1.24 -22.23 5.62
CA CYS A 252 1.41 -23.64 5.28
C CYS A 252 0.89 -24.49 6.45
N TYR A 253 -0.23 -25.16 6.24
CA TYR A 253 -0.94 -25.95 7.24
C TYR A 253 -0.95 -27.43 6.86
N LEU A 254 -0.44 -28.28 7.75
CA LEU A 254 -0.19 -29.69 7.44
C LEU A 254 -1.28 -30.65 7.98
N LYS A 255 -2.14 -30.19 8.91
CA LYS A 255 -3.15 -31.03 9.58
C LYS A 255 -4.42 -31.19 8.73
N PHE A 256 -4.25 -31.55 7.45
CA PHE A 256 -5.34 -31.93 6.53
C PHE A 256 -5.61 -33.44 6.48
N LEU A 257 -4.74 -34.21 7.11
CA LEU A 257 -4.86 -35.65 7.36
C LEU A 257 -4.83 -35.89 8.88
N PRO A 258 -5.22 -37.08 9.38
CA PRO A 258 -5.20 -37.38 10.82
C PRO A 258 -3.82 -37.28 11.48
N HIS A 259 -2.75 -37.30 10.67
CA HIS A 259 -1.35 -37.13 11.07
C HIS A 259 -0.68 -36.14 10.12
N LEU A 260 0.36 -35.42 10.57
CA LEU A 260 1.17 -34.57 9.70
C LEU A 260 1.72 -35.36 8.50
N VAL A 261 2.18 -36.58 8.77
CA VAL A 261 2.55 -37.58 7.76
C VAL A 261 1.73 -38.85 7.98
N GLN A 262 0.69 -39.02 7.18
CA GLN A 262 -0.21 -40.18 7.23
C GLN A 262 0.38 -41.33 6.44
N LYS A 263 0.45 -42.51 7.05
CA LYS A 263 0.67 -43.75 6.31
C LYS A 263 -0.61 -44.19 5.60
N LEU A 264 -0.54 -44.40 4.29
CA LEU A 264 -1.64 -44.80 3.43
C LEU A 264 -1.25 -46.12 2.72
N GLU A 265 -1.84 -47.23 3.18
CA GLU A 265 -1.58 -48.57 2.61
C GLU A 265 -1.95 -48.66 1.12
N ALA A 266 -1.39 -49.65 0.43
CA ALA A 266 -1.67 -49.92 -0.99
C ALA A 266 -3.19 -50.02 -1.28
N GLY A 267 -3.66 -49.28 -2.29
CA GLY A 267 -5.06 -49.28 -2.71
C GLY A 267 -6.06 -48.63 -1.74
N LYS A 268 -5.63 -48.12 -0.57
CA LYS A 268 -6.53 -47.45 0.39
C LYS A 268 -6.77 -46.00 0.01
N SER A 269 -7.94 -45.51 0.43
CA SER A 269 -8.31 -44.10 0.35
C SER A 269 -8.38 -43.45 1.73
N VAL A 270 -8.14 -42.15 1.79
CA VAL A 270 -8.42 -41.29 2.95
C VAL A 270 -9.02 -39.96 2.47
N PHE A 271 -9.94 -39.40 3.26
CA PHE A 271 -10.48 -38.06 3.02
C PHE A 271 -9.59 -36.99 3.65
N LEU A 272 -9.54 -35.81 3.05
CA LEU A 272 -8.86 -34.64 3.59
C LEU A 272 -9.85 -33.63 4.14
N GLY A 273 -9.44 -33.01 5.24
CA GLY A 273 -10.12 -31.89 5.88
C GLY A 273 -9.34 -31.40 7.08
N PRO A 274 -9.53 -30.15 7.53
CA PRO A 274 -8.84 -29.60 8.68
C PRO A 274 -9.01 -30.49 9.92
N ASN A 275 -7.90 -30.77 10.60
CA ASN A 275 -7.81 -31.67 11.75
C ASN A 275 -8.31 -33.10 11.46
N GLY A 276 -8.05 -33.60 10.25
CA GLY A 276 -8.40 -34.97 9.84
C GLY A 276 -9.89 -35.20 9.58
N GLN A 277 -10.69 -34.14 9.39
CA GLN A 277 -12.11 -34.24 9.03
C GLN A 277 -12.30 -34.76 7.59
N ASP A 278 -13.50 -35.24 7.26
CA ASP A 278 -13.84 -35.77 5.93
C ASP A 278 -14.34 -34.69 4.93
N ARG A 279 -14.38 -33.43 5.36
CA ARG A 279 -15.04 -32.30 4.69
C ARG A 279 -14.23 -31.01 4.88
N ILE A 280 -14.27 -30.16 3.85
CA ILE A 280 -13.76 -28.79 3.90
C ILE A 280 -14.94 -27.85 3.69
N ASN A 281 -15.21 -27.01 4.69
CA ASN A 281 -16.29 -26.03 4.64
C ASN A 281 -15.77 -24.72 4.03
N LEU A 282 -16.36 -24.32 2.90
CA LEU A 282 -16.01 -23.08 2.21
C LEU A 282 -16.84 -21.94 2.78
N LYS A 283 -16.22 -20.78 2.99
CA LYS A 283 -16.86 -19.51 3.36
C LYS A 283 -16.21 -18.42 2.53
N LEU A 284 -17.00 -17.55 1.92
CA LEU A 284 -16.44 -16.36 1.26
C LEU A 284 -15.89 -15.42 2.33
N GLY A 285 -14.59 -15.14 2.28
CA GLY A 285 -13.93 -14.22 3.19
C GLY A 285 -14.34 -12.76 2.94
N LYS A 286 -13.95 -11.86 3.86
CA LYS A 286 -14.30 -10.43 3.79
C LYS A 286 -13.33 -9.64 2.91
N VAL A 287 -12.06 -10.04 2.86
CA VAL A 287 -11.03 -9.42 2.01
C VAL A 287 -11.42 -9.51 0.54
N GLU A 288 -11.95 -10.64 0.10
CA GLU A 288 -12.38 -10.87 -1.29
C GLU A 288 -13.54 -9.96 -1.70
N GLN A 289 -14.42 -9.64 -0.75
CA GLN A 289 -15.58 -8.78 -0.94
C GLN A 289 -15.17 -7.29 -0.94
N ASP A 290 -14.45 -6.88 0.11
CA ASP A 290 -14.11 -5.47 0.39
C ASP A 290 -12.90 -4.96 -0.43
N TYR A 291 -12.04 -5.86 -0.94
CA TYR A 291 -10.98 -5.55 -1.92
C TYR A 291 -11.29 -6.03 -3.34
N ASN A 292 -12.55 -6.41 -3.60
CA ASN A 292 -13.06 -6.74 -4.93
C ASN A 292 -12.19 -7.74 -5.70
N TRP A 293 -11.81 -8.85 -5.08
CA TRP A 293 -11.04 -9.91 -5.75
C TRP A 293 -11.96 -10.72 -6.66
N PRO A 294 -11.61 -10.99 -7.94
CA PRO A 294 -12.43 -11.84 -8.82
C PRO A 294 -12.38 -13.32 -8.40
N GLU A 295 -11.23 -13.75 -7.89
CA GLU A 295 -10.97 -15.10 -7.38
C GLU A 295 -9.79 -15.08 -6.42
N THR A 296 -9.64 -16.15 -5.64
CA THR A 296 -8.42 -16.46 -4.87
C THR A 296 -7.86 -17.81 -5.27
N GLN A 297 -6.56 -18.00 -5.11
CA GLN A 297 -5.85 -19.23 -5.46
C GLN A 297 -5.10 -19.77 -4.25
N GLU A 298 -5.31 -21.06 -3.99
CA GLU A 298 -4.68 -21.82 -2.90
C GLU A 298 -4.21 -23.16 -3.47
N ALA A 299 -3.46 -23.95 -2.70
CA ALA A 299 -3.04 -25.28 -3.14
C ALA A 299 -2.95 -26.29 -2.00
N ILE A 300 -3.04 -27.58 -2.34
CA ILE A 300 -2.58 -28.67 -1.49
C ILE A 300 -1.39 -29.33 -2.19
N LYS A 301 -0.21 -29.21 -1.58
CA LYS A 301 1.01 -29.89 -1.97
C LYS A 301 1.07 -31.23 -1.25
N PHE A 302 0.99 -32.32 -2.00
CA PHE A 302 1.20 -33.66 -1.50
C PHE A 302 2.68 -34.00 -1.58
N ILE A 303 3.32 -34.29 -0.45
CA ILE A 303 4.66 -34.89 -0.39
C ILE A 303 4.45 -36.38 -0.15
N VAL A 304 4.93 -37.21 -1.08
CA VAL A 304 4.65 -38.65 -1.10
C VAL A 304 5.97 -39.40 -1.02
N SER A 305 6.19 -40.09 0.10
CA SER A 305 7.43 -40.82 0.39
C SER A 305 7.16 -42.31 0.59
N THR A 306 8.18 -43.10 0.37
CA THR A 306 8.21 -44.55 0.62
C THR A 306 8.76 -44.90 2.01
N THR A 307 9.40 -43.93 2.66
CA THR A 307 9.83 -43.97 4.06
C THR A 307 9.06 -42.93 4.86
N GLU A 308 8.92 -43.17 6.17
CA GLU A 308 8.47 -42.14 7.11
C GLU A 308 9.45 -40.95 7.06
N PHE A 309 8.94 -39.75 7.33
CA PHE A 309 9.69 -38.50 7.30
C PHE A 309 9.05 -37.47 8.23
N ASP A 310 9.83 -36.51 8.68
CA ASP A 310 9.35 -35.32 9.38
C ASP A 310 9.02 -34.21 8.37
N ALA A 311 7.89 -33.52 8.57
CA ALA A 311 7.42 -32.40 7.76
C ALA A 311 7.21 -31.11 8.59
N GLU A 312 7.41 -31.14 9.91
CA GLU A 312 7.01 -30.06 10.83
C GLU A 312 7.66 -28.70 10.48
N ALA A 313 8.90 -28.71 10.00
CA ALA A 313 9.64 -27.51 9.58
C ALA A 313 9.00 -26.74 8.39
N LEU A 314 8.06 -27.37 7.67
CA LEU A 314 7.30 -26.74 6.59
C LEU A 314 6.13 -25.89 7.11
N ILE A 315 5.75 -26.00 8.39
CA ILE A 315 4.66 -25.20 8.98
C ILE A 315 5.01 -23.70 8.89
N LEU A 316 4.05 -22.94 8.39
CA LEU A 316 4.10 -21.48 8.34
C LEU A 316 2.76 -20.94 8.87
N GLU A 317 2.84 -20.06 9.86
CA GLU A 317 1.67 -19.34 10.40
C GLU A 317 1.00 -18.45 9.34
N GLU A 318 -0.27 -18.13 9.54
CA GLU A 318 -0.98 -17.17 8.68
C GLU A 318 -0.38 -15.75 8.84
N LEU A 319 -0.11 -15.07 7.71
CA LEU A 319 0.20 -13.65 7.76
C LEU A 319 -1.08 -12.84 7.99
N PRO A 320 -1.03 -11.72 8.74
CA PRO A 320 -2.22 -10.94 9.04
C PRO A 320 -2.94 -10.47 7.76
N GLN A 321 -4.22 -10.81 7.63
CA GLN A 321 -5.04 -10.38 6.49
C GLN A 321 -5.20 -8.84 6.43
N PRO A 322 -5.42 -8.27 5.23
CA PRO A 322 -5.85 -6.88 5.05
C PRO A 322 -7.05 -6.51 5.91
N LEU A 323 -7.16 -5.24 6.30
CA LEU A 323 -8.26 -4.74 7.13
C LEU A 323 -9.53 -4.59 6.31
N THR A 324 -10.66 -5.03 6.87
CA THR A 324 -11.97 -5.04 6.22
C THR A 324 -12.93 -4.10 6.96
N ALA A 325 -14.07 -3.76 6.38
CA ALA A 325 -15.05 -2.88 7.05
C ALA A 325 -15.54 -3.45 8.40
N ASP A 326 -15.45 -4.77 8.60
CA ASP A 326 -15.81 -5.46 9.85
C ASP A 326 -14.78 -5.23 10.98
N ASP A 327 -13.55 -4.79 10.67
CA ASP A 327 -12.45 -4.57 11.63
C ASP A 327 -12.47 -3.16 12.27
N LYS A 328 -13.24 -2.21 11.71
CA LYS A 328 -13.32 -0.81 12.19
C LYS A 328 -13.69 -0.70 13.67
N ASP A 329 -14.56 -1.61 14.14
CA ASP A 329 -15.12 -1.61 15.51
C ASP A 329 -14.68 -2.85 16.34
N ARG A 330 -13.77 -3.69 15.83
CA ARG A 330 -13.41 -4.97 16.48
C ARG A 330 -11.91 -5.03 16.83
N GLY A 331 -11.64 -5.18 18.13
CA GLY A 331 -10.30 -5.46 18.64
C GLY A 331 -9.69 -6.75 18.07
N LEU A 332 -8.36 -6.76 17.95
CA LEU A 332 -7.60 -7.81 17.27
C LEU A 332 -7.16 -8.93 18.23
N ASP A 333 -7.94 -10.03 18.30
CA ASP A 333 -7.57 -11.24 19.04
C ASP A 333 -7.18 -12.41 18.11
N LYS A 334 -6.30 -13.29 18.60
CA LYS A 334 -5.70 -14.44 17.88
C LYS A 334 -5.85 -15.76 18.66
N GLY A 335 -5.93 -16.89 17.94
CA GLY A 335 -5.51 -18.22 18.45
C GLY A 335 -6.43 -19.41 18.13
N LEU A 336 -5.83 -20.57 17.85
CA LEU A 336 -6.45 -21.90 17.65
C LEU A 336 -5.48 -23.00 18.17
N ASP A 337 -5.97 -24.20 18.49
CA ASP A 337 -5.14 -25.36 18.92
C ASP A 337 -5.76 -26.75 18.58
N THR A 338 -5.00 -27.85 18.73
CA THR A 338 -5.09 -29.15 17.98
C THR A 338 -4.43 -30.38 18.67
N GLU A 339 -4.66 -31.65 18.23
CA GLU A 339 -3.88 -32.88 18.62
C GLU A 339 -3.89 -34.02 17.53
N GLU A 340 -3.38 -35.25 17.78
CA GLU A 340 -2.99 -36.26 16.73
C GLU A 340 -2.99 -37.79 17.15
N THR A 341 -2.59 -38.73 16.26
CA THR A 341 -2.05 -40.14 16.43
C THR A 341 -2.97 -41.40 16.15
N ARG A 342 -2.57 -42.60 15.62
CA ARG A 342 -1.36 -43.15 14.87
C ARG A 342 -1.55 -44.56 14.17
N GLY A 343 -0.75 -44.88 13.12
CA GLY A 343 -0.23 -46.24 12.65
C GLY A 343 -1.06 -47.20 11.73
N LEU A 344 -0.59 -48.30 11.07
CA LEU A 344 0.75 -48.81 10.59
C LEU A 344 0.67 -50.14 9.68
N GLU A 345 1.34 -50.21 8.50
CA GLU A 345 1.91 -51.40 7.72
C GLU A 345 1.05 -52.37 6.83
N THR A 346 1.49 -53.02 5.72
CA THR A 346 2.68 -53.05 4.77
C THR A 346 2.27 -53.60 3.37
N GLY A 347 2.89 -53.27 2.20
CA GLY A 347 4.19 -53.79 1.69
C GLY A 347 4.35 -53.87 0.13
N VAL A 348 5.56 -54.19 -0.40
CA VAL A 348 6.04 -54.34 -1.83
C VAL A 348 6.43 -53.07 -2.63
N ARG A 349 7.73 -52.71 -2.64
CA ARG A 349 8.22 -51.32 -2.70
C ARG A 349 9.10 -50.90 -3.91
N PHE A 350 8.86 -49.70 -4.45
CA PHE A 350 9.86 -48.73 -4.91
C PHE A 350 10.36 -47.85 -3.74
N SER A 351 11.38 -47.00 -3.95
CA SER A 351 12.02 -46.19 -2.90
C SER A 351 12.28 -44.74 -3.32
N GLY A 352 12.24 -43.80 -2.36
CA GLY A 352 12.41 -42.36 -2.55
C GLY A 352 11.12 -41.57 -2.26
N TRP A 353 10.99 -40.38 -2.85
CA TRP A 353 9.84 -39.48 -2.68
C TRP A 353 9.51 -38.69 -3.97
N ILE A 354 8.27 -38.19 -4.10
CA ILE A 354 7.81 -37.26 -5.14
C ILE A 354 6.86 -36.20 -4.55
N THR A 355 6.42 -35.26 -5.41
CA THR A 355 5.34 -34.31 -5.09
C THR A 355 4.22 -34.35 -6.11
N GLN A 356 2.97 -34.19 -5.66
CA GLN A 356 1.81 -33.89 -6.51
C GLN A 356 1.13 -32.61 -5.97
N THR A 357 0.47 -31.83 -6.82
CA THR A 357 -0.15 -30.55 -6.40
C THR A 357 -1.58 -30.47 -6.90
N LEU A 358 -2.50 -30.06 -6.02
CA LEU A 358 -3.88 -29.71 -6.37
C LEU A 358 -4.06 -28.20 -6.13
N HIS A 359 -4.34 -27.45 -7.19
CA HIS A 359 -4.64 -26.01 -7.13
C HIS A 359 -6.14 -25.80 -6.94
N LEU A 360 -6.52 -24.97 -5.96
CA LEU A 360 -7.90 -24.62 -5.64
C LEU A 360 -8.14 -23.16 -6.07
N VAL A 361 -9.12 -22.92 -6.95
CA VAL A 361 -9.46 -21.58 -7.44
C VAL A 361 -10.87 -21.20 -6.99
N PHE A 362 -10.99 -20.34 -5.99
CA PHE A 362 -12.26 -19.93 -5.42
C PHE A 362 -12.81 -18.72 -6.16
N LYS A 363 -13.94 -18.88 -6.86
CA LYS A 363 -14.56 -17.80 -7.65
C LYS A 363 -15.42 -16.92 -6.75
N ASN A 364 -15.16 -15.60 -6.72
CA ASN A 364 -15.96 -14.67 -5.92
C ASN A 364 -17.34 -14.44 -6.58
N PRO A 365 -18.45 -14.89 -5.96
CA PRO A 365 -19.80 -14.76 -6.55
C PRO A 365 -20.34 -13.32 -6.50
N VAL A 366 -19.67 -12.41 -5.78
CA VAL A 366 -20.05 -11.00 -5.63
C VAL A 366 -18.95 -10.06 -6.10
N TYR A 367 -18.09 -10.50 -7.03
CA TYR A 367 -17.17 -9.61 -7.74
C TYR A 367 -17.93 -8.45 -8.40
N ASN A 368 -17.45 -7.22 -8.20
CA ASN A 368 -18.10 -5.95 -8.52
C ASN A 368 -19.48 -5.70 -7.86
N GLN A 369 -19.86 -6.46 -6.82
CA GLN A 369 -21.16 -6.33 -6.14
C GLN A 369 -21.04 -6.12 -4.62
N LEU A 370 -20.79 -4.88 -4.21
CA LEU A 370 -20.70 -4.49 -2.80
C LEU A 370 -21.99 -3.83 -2.29
N LEU A 371 -22.24 -3.86 -0.97
CA LEU A 371 -23.28 -3.07 -0.31
C LEU A 371 -22.83 -1.60 -0.20
N ALA A 372 -23.73 -0.65 -0.40
CA ALA A 372 -23.41 0.77 -0.39
C ALA A 372 -22.83 1.25 0.96
N GLU A 373 -23.45 0.90 2.08
CA GLU A 373 -22.97 1.19 3.45
C GLU A 373 -21.54 0.67 3.71
N ARG A 374 -21.20 -0.52 3.19
CA ARG A 374 -19.84 -1.07 3.29
C ARG A 374 -18.85 -0.25 2.47
N LEU A 375 -19.22 0.14 1.25
CA LEU A 375 -18.38 0.96 0.40
C LEU A 375 -18.10 2.33 1.03
N GLN A 376 -19.14 2.97 1.58
CA GLN A 376 -18.99 4.20 2.36
C GLN A 376 -18.04 4.01 3.54
N THR A 377 -18.22 2.97 4.35
CA THR A 377 -17.35 2.65 5.48
C THR A 377 -15.88 2.50 5.07
N LEU A 378 -15.63 1.83 3.93
CA LEU A 378 -14.28 1.63 3.39
C LEU A 378 -13.64 2.92 2.87
N LEU A 379 -14.42 3.83 2.27
CA LEU A 379 -13.96 5.12 1.74
C LEU A 379 -13.71 6.16 2.85
N GLU A 380 -14.49 6.12 3.93
CA GLU A 380 -14.34 7.04 5.08
C GLU A 380 -13.19 6.64 6.02
N TRP A 381 -12.93 5.34 6.17
CA TRP A 381 -11.94 4.85 7.13
C TRP A 381 -10.52 4.94 6.54
N ASP A 382 -9.67 5.73 7.19
CA ASP A 382 -8.33 6.05 6.69
C ASP A 382 -7.39 4.84 6.44
N GLU A 383 -7.61 3.72 7.14
CA GLU A 383 -6.87 2.47 6.91
C GLU A 383 -7.22 1.80 5.57
N THR A 384 -8.45 1.99 5.05
CA THR A 384 -8.97 1.36 3.82
C THR A 384 -9.22 2.33 2.67
N ALA A 385 -9.37 3.63 2.94
CA ALA A 385 -9.85 4.64 2.00
C ALA A 385 -9.06 4.67 0.67
N TYR A 386 -7.73 4.61 0.72
CA TYR A 386 -6.88 4.58 -0.48
C TYR A 386 -7.14 3.37 -1.38
N PHE A 387 -7.23 2.18 -0.78
CA PHE A 387 -7.50 0.94 -1.52
C PHE A 387 -8.91 0.95 -2.11
N ALA A 388 -9.90 1.37 -1.31
CA ALA A 388 -11.28 1.47 -1.73
C ALA A 388 -11.46 2.47 -2.89
N ALA A 389 -10.84 3.65 -2.80
CA ALA A 389 -10.88 4.65 -3.86
C ALA A 389 -10.28 4.11 -5.17
N GLY A 390 -9.07 3.55 -5.12
CA GLY A 390 -8.42 2.99 -6.31
C GLY A 390 -9.14 1.76 -6.90
N LEU A 391 -9.85 0.97 -6.09
CA LEU A 391 -10.65 -0.17 -6.55
C LEU A 391 -11.98 0.23 -7.16
N TYR A 392 -12.77 1.05 -6.45
CA TYR A 392 -14.18 1.26 -6.73
C TYR A 392 -14.47 2.56 -7.49
N CYS A 393 -13.58 3.55 -7.40
CA CYS A 393 -13.81 4.89 -7.90
C CYS A 393 -12.87 5.25 -9.05
N GLU A 394 -13.29 6.20 -9.89
CA GLU A 394 -12.48 6.81 -10.94
C GLU A 394 -12.58 8.33 -10.84
N VAL A 395 -11.46 9.03 -11.10
CA VAL A 395 -11.42 10.49 -11.11
C VAL A 395 -12.05 10.98 -12.40
N ASN A 396 -13.25 11.57 -12.31
CA ASN A 396 -13.89 12.19 -13.45
C ASN A 396 -13.49 13.67 -13.54
N MET A 397 -12.93 14.01 -14.70
CA MET A 397 -12.73 15.40 -15.10
C MET A 397 -14.09 16.00 -15.48
N ASP A 398 -14.36 17.23 -15.07
CA ASP A 398 -15.52 17.94 -15.57
C ASP A 398 -15.33 18.43 -17.01
N LYS A 399 -16.32 19.18 -17.51
CA LYS A 399 -16.28 19.80 -18.85
C LYS A 399 -15.17 20.86 -19.01
N THR A 400 -14.46 21.17 -17.94
CA THR A 400 -13.33 22.11 -17.87
C THR A 400 -12.02 21.42 -17.45
N GLY A 401 -11.95 20.08 -17.48
CA GLY A 401 -10.73 19.34 -17.19
C GLY A 401 -10.33 19.33 -15.72
N GLN A 402 -11.18 19.80 -14.82
CA GLN A 402 -10.93 19.81 -13.38
C GLN A 402 -11.34 18.46 -12.78
N PRO A 403 -10.53 17.83 -11.90
CA PRO A 403 -10.96 16.65 -11.13
C PRO A 403 -12.06 17.08 -10.17
N THR A 404 -13.32 16.86 -10.55
CA THR A 404 -14.44 17.38 -9.76
C THR A 404 -14.92 16.39 -8.71
N ILE A 405 -15.00 15.10 -9.06
CA ILE A 405 -15.60 14.06 -8.23
C ILE A 405 -14.93 12.70 -8.50
N TRP A 406 -14.75 11.89 -7.44
CA TRP A 406 -14.60 10.43 -7.55
C TRP A 406 -15.97 9.82 -7.88
N ASP A 407 -16.24 9.45 -9.14
CA ASP A 407 -17.45 8.67 -9.45
C ASP A 407 -17.16 7.17 -9.26
N LEU A 408 -18.20 6.38 -9.03
CA LEU A 408 -18.09 4.93 -9.03
C LEU A 408 -17.85 4.42 -10.46
N LYS A 409 -16.82 3.59 -10.63
CA LYS A 409 -16.52 2.92 -11.90
C LYS A 409 -17.78 2.26 -12.47
N PRO A 410 -18.06 2.30 -13.78
CA PRO A 410 -19.34 1.86 -14.35
C PRO A 410 -19.76 0.44 -13.97
N ALA A 411 -18.80 -0.48 -13.84
CA ALA A 411 -19.05 -1.86 -13.40
C ALA A 411 -19.54 -1.95 -11.95
N ILE A 412 -18.96 -1.14 -11.06
CA ILE A 412 -19.34 -1.05 -9.63
C ILE A 412 -20.70 -0.40 -9.49
N LYS A 413 -20.92 0.72 -10.19
CA LYS A 413 -22.21 1.45 -10.22
C LYS A 413 -23.39 0.58 -10.66
N LYS A 414 -23.14 -0.42 -11.52
CA LYS A 414 -24.12 -1.44 -11.95
C LYS A 414 -24.33 -2.56 -10.93
N GLY A 415 -23.30 -2.94 -10.17
CA GLY A 415 -23.35 -4.05 -9.20
C GLY A 415 -23.64 -3.63 -7.75
N LEU A 416 -23.63 -2.33 -7.44
CA LEU A 416 -23.87 -1.78 -6.11
C LEU A 416 -25.25 -2.17 -5.58
N LYS A 417 -25.30 -2.70 -4.37
CA LYS A 417 -26.52 -3.11 -3.68
C LYS A 417 -26.91 -2.06 -2.66
N VAL A 418 -28.12 -1.50 -2.82
CA VAL A 418 -28.64 -0.37 -2.06
C VAL A 418 -30.00 -0.77 -1.48
N PRO A 419 -30.22 -0.67 -0.15
CA PRO A 419 -31.51 -0.98 0.46
C PRO A 419 -32.66 -0.10 -0.05
N GLU A 420 -33.89 -0.62 0.01
CA GLU A 420 -35.08 0.13 -0.41
C GLU A 420 -35.34 1.31 0.55
N GLY A 421 -35.14 2.53 0.04
CA GLY A 421 -35.29 3.79 0.79
C GLY A 421 -33.99 4.62 0.83
N GLU A 422 -32.83 3.98 0.68
CA GLU A 422 -31.51 4.58 0.92
C GLU A 422 -30.84 5.13 -0.35
N LYS A 423 -31.62 5.72 -1.27
CA LYS A 423 -31.07 6.29 -2.52
C LYS A 423 -30.08 7.44 -2.25
N THR A 424 -30.22 8.13 -1.13
CA THR A 424 -29.29 9.18 -0.69
C THR A 424 -27.87 8.66 -0.56
N ILE A 425 -27.65 7.44 -0.05
CA ILE A 425 -26.30 6.86 0.11
C ILE A 425 -25.55 6.77 -1.23
N ILE A 426 -26.24 6.55 -2.35
CA ILE A 426 -25.61 6.56 -3.68
C ILE A 426 -25.12 7.97 -4.04
N ASP A 427 -25.90 8.99 -3.69
CA ASP A 427 -25.56 10.38 -3.94
C ASP A 427 -24.50 10.88 -2.93
N ASP A 428 -24.50 10.39 -1.69
CA ASP A 428 -23.48 10.65 -0.66
C ASP A 428 -22.13 10.01 -1.05
N ILE A 429 -22.12 8.79 -1.61
CA ILE A 429 -20.91 8.15 -2.15
C ILE A 429 -20.38 8.90 -3.39
N LYS A 430 -21.26 9.43 -4.25
CA LYS A 430 -20.84 10.37 -5.33
C LYS A 430 -20.38 11.72 -4.78
N LEU A 431 -20.88 12.13 -3.61
CA LEU A 431 -20.49 13.36 -2.92
C LEU A 431 -19.28 13.15 -2.00
N PHE A 432 -18.62 12.00 -2.09
CA PHE A 432 -17.34 11.79 -1.42
C PHE A 432 -16.28 12.66 -2.09
N LEU A 433 -16.13 13.88 -1.57
CA LEU A 433 -15.26 14.91 -2.11
C LEU A 433 -13.80 14.45 -2.03
N GLY A 434 -12.97 14.81 -3.02
CA GLY A 434 -11.54 14.49 -3.02
C GLY A 434 -10.84 14.88 -1.72
N ASN A 435 -11.23 16.02 -1.13
CA ASN A 435 -10.79 16.48 0.20
C ASN A 435 -10.99 15.45 1.31
N GLN A 436 -12.07 14.66 1.33
CA GLN A 436 -12.31 13.70 2.42
C GLN A 436 -11.33 12.51 2.39
N ILE A 437 -11.00 11.99 1.20
CA ILE A 437 -10.01 10.91 1.01
C ILE A 437 -8.64 11.47 1.34
N GLU A 438 -8.33 12.66 0.83
CA GLU A 438 -7.02 13.28 0.99
C GLU A 438 -6.76 13.59 2.47
N SER A 439 -7.71 14.23 3.15
CA SER A 439 -7.66 14.44 4.60
C SER A 439 -7.58 13.13 5.40
N ALA A 440 -8.25 12.05 4.97
CA ALA A 440 -8.12 10.74 5.61
C ALA A 440 -6.71 10.15 5.45
N GLN A 441 -6.14 10.19 4.23
CA GLN A 441 -4.77 9.74 3.96
C GLN A 441 -3.74 10.56 4.73
N ARG A 442 -3.92 11.87 4.82
CA ARG A 442 -3.06 12.79 5.56
C ARG A 442 -3.11 12.55 7.07
N ARG A 443 -4.30 12.32 7.65
CA ARG A 443 -4.44 11.89 9.06
C ARG A 443 -3.69 10.59 9.35
N LYS A 444 -3.77 9.60 8.45
CA LYS A 444 -3.02 8.34 8.57
C LYS A 444 -1.51 8.54 8.41
N ARG A 445 -1.07 9.27 7.38
CA ARG A 445 0.35 9.63 7.14
C ARG A 445 0.94 10.35 8.35
N TYR A 446 0.22 11.31 8.92
CA TYR A 446 0.60 11.97 10.17
C TYR A 446 0.72 11.00 11.37
N ARG A 447 -0.34 10.22 11.62
CA ARG A 447 -0.40 9.20 12.70
C ARG A 447 0.80 8.24 12.64
N ASN A 448 1.25 7.90 11.43
CA ASN A 448 2.37 7.01 11.21
C ASN A 448 3.73 7.72 11.33
N LEU A 449 3.93 8.84 10.62
CA LEU A 449 5.20 9.57 10.63
C LEU A 449 5.56 10.11 12.02
N LYS A 450 4.58 10.53 12.84
CA LYS A 450 4.84 11.04 14.20
C LYS A 450 5.35 9.99 15.21
N LYS A 451 5.41 8.71 14.79
CA LYS A 451 6.02 7.59 15.54
C LYS A 451 7.55 7.59 15.45
N ASP A 452 8.15 8.30 14.50
CA ASP A 452 9.59 8.59 14.52
C ASP A 452 9.83 9.77 15.49
N PRO A 453 10.62 9.59 16.57
CA PRO A 453 10.97 10.70 17.46
C PRO A 453 11.88 11.75 16.81
N ASN A 454 12.51 11.46 15.67
CA ASN A 454 13.39 12.39 14.96
C ASN A 454 12.66 13.30 13.96
N ARG A 455 11.45 12.90 13.52
CA ARG A 455 10.63 13.69 12.60
C ARG A 455 9.96 14.84 13.33
N LEU A 456 10.27 16.06 12.89
CA LEU A 456 9.68 17.29 13.40
C LEU A 456 8.16 17.24 13.22
N ARG A 457 7.42 17.62 14.26
CA ARG A 457 5.97 17.78 14.21
C ARG A 457 5.61 19.21 13.84
N ILE A 458 4.67 19.35 12.92
CA ILE A 458 4.21 20.63 12.37
C ILE A 458 2.69 20.57 12.30
N VAL A 459 1.99 21.67 12.57
CA VAL A 459 0.57 21.83 12.21
C VAL A 459 0.48 22.71 10.96
N ALA A 460 -0.44 22.39 10.04
CA ALA A 460 -0.67 23.19 8.84
C ALA A 460 -2.16 23.47 8.65
N GLU A 461 -2.48 24.67 8.16
CA GLU A 461 -3.81 25.08 7.75
C GLU A 461 -3.74 25.69 6.34
N GLY A 462 -4.77 25.50 5.51
CA GLY A 462 -4.82 26.27 4.26
C GLY A 462 -5.67 25.77 3.11
N ASP A 463 -5.31 26.22 1.90
CA ASP A 463 -6.08 26.01 0.67
C ASP A 463 -5.47 24.93 -0.25
N SER A 464 -5.82 24.97 -1.54
CA SER A 464 -5.35 24.03 -2.56
C SER A 464 -3.85 24.10 -2.89
N TRP A 465 -3.10 25.09 -2.37
CA TRP A 465 -1.63 25.06 -2.42
C TRP A 465 -1.02 24.19 -1.32
N PHE A 466 -1.80 23.87 -0.28
CA PHE A 466 -1.48 22.93 0.80
C PHE A 466 -2.32 21.65 0.78
N GLN A 467 -3.40 21.58 -0.02
CA GLN A 467 -4.18 20.37 -0.30
C GLN A 467 -4.74 20.35 -1.74
N TYR A 468 -3.97 19.84 -2.70
CA TYR A 468 -4.49 19.54 -4.03
C TYR A 468 -4.93 18.06 -4.12
N PRO A 469 -6.20 17.74 -4.45
CA PRO A 469 -6.66 16.36 -4.42
C PRO A 469 -6.05 15.50 -5.55
N ILE A 470 -5.27 14.49 -5.15
CA ILE A 470 -4.97 13.23 -5.86
C ILE A 470 -4.10 13.30 -7.12
N LEU A 471 -4.24 14.32 -7.97
CA LEU A 471 -3.54 14.38 -9.26
C LEU A 471 -2.15 15.02 -9.20
N VAL A 472 -1.89 15.82 -8.16
CA VAL A 472 -0.67 16.60 -8.00
C VAL A 472 -0.18 16.45 -6.57
N GLU A 473 1.13 16.26 -6.39
CA GLU A 473 1.77 16.38 -5.08
C GLU A 473 1.91 17.87 -4.75
N ASP A 474 1.20 18.36 -3.74
CA ASP A 474 1.30 19.77 -3.33
C ASP A 474 2.44 20.03 -2.33
N THR A 475 2.58 21.30 -1.92
CA THR A 475 3.60 21.77 -0.97
C THR A 475 3.74 20.85 0.26
N ILE A 476 2.62 20.44 0.86
CA ILE A 476 2.59 19.62 2.07
C ILE A 476 3.01 18.17 1.75
N ASP A 477 2.66 17.63 0.58
CA ASP A 477 3.08 16.29 0.16
C ASP A 477 4.59 16.14 -0.05
N HIS A 478 5.24 17.20 -0.52
CA HIS A 478 6.69 17.30 -0.55
C HIS A 478 7.28 17.46 0.86
N LEU A 479 6.68 18.26 1.74
CA LEU A 479 7.18 18.50 3.09
C LEU A 479 7.06 17.27 4.01
N TYR A 480 6.03 16.43 3.86
CA TYR A 480 5.89 15.15 4.57
C TYR A 480 7.06 14.19 4.35
N LYS A 481 7.83 14.35 3.25
CA LYS A 481 9.02 13.52 3.00
C LYS A 481 10.06 13.72 4.14
N LEU A 482 10.10 14.91 4.76
CA LEU A 482 11.00 15.24 5.88
C LEU A 482 10.29 15.34 7.26
N TYR A 483 9.01 15.73 7.29
CA TYR A 483 8.31 16.11 8.52
C TYR A 483 7.05 15.28 8.79
N ALA A 484 6.55 15.33 10.03
CA ALA A 484 5.24 14.79 10.40
C ALA A 484 4.25 15.95 10.55
N ILE A 485 3.40 16.17 9.54
CA ILE A 485 2.52 17.35 9.47
C ILE A 485 1.08 16.96 9.79
N ARG A 486 0.43 17.64 10.74
CA ARG A 486 -1.02 17.54 10.97
C ARG A 486 -1.70 18.67 10.20
N SER A 487 -2.13 18.36 8.98
CA SER A 487 -2.77 19.33 8.08
C SER A 487 -4.30 19.34 8.24
N PHE A 488 -4.87 20.54 8.22
CA PHE A 488 -6.32 20.82 8.13
C PHE A 488 -6.73 21.41 6.78
N ALA A 489 -5.77 21.65 5.89
CA ALA A 489 -6.00 22.33 4.62
C ALA A 489 -7.06 21.64 3.75
N GLU A 490 -7.90 22.41 3.05
CA GLU A 490 -8.93 21.92 2.14
C GLU A 490 -8.92 22.69 0.81
N ALA A 491 -9.00 21.96 -0.31
CA ALA A 491 -9.05 22.57 -1.63
C ALA A 491 -10.27 23.49 -1.76
N GLY A 492 -10.05 24.74 -2.15
CA GLY A 492 -11.10 25.76 -2.31
C GLY A 492 -11.50 26.51 -1.03
N ASP A 493 -10.88 26.22 0.12
CA ASP A 493 -11.21 26.90 1.37
C ASP A 493 -10.58 28.31 1.48
N THR A 494 -11.04 29.12 2.43
CA THR A 494 -10.78 30.58 2.55
C THR A 494 -10.27 30.96 3.94
N LEU A 495 -9.49 32.04 4.02
CA LEU A 495 -8.92 32.52 5.28
C LEU A 495 -10.00 32.87 6.32
N GLU A 496 -11.13 33.39 5.84
CA GLU A 496 -12.31 33.69 6.66
C GLU A 496 -12.93 32.42 7.29
N ASN A 497 -12.82 31.26 6.63
CA ASN A 497 -13.33 30.00 7.16
C ASN A 497 -12.40 29.39 8.20
N TYR A 498 -11.07 29.44 8.01
CA TYR A 498 -10.09 28.99 9.01
C TYR A 498 -10.30 29.71 10.34
N LEU A 499 -10.57 31.02 10.30
CA LEU A 499 -10.86 31.86 11.46
C LEU A 499 -12.21 31.56 12.14
N LYS A 500 -13.13 30.87 11.46
CA LYS A 500 -14.40 30.38 12.03
C LYS A 500 -14.27 28.97 12.61
N LYS A 501 -13.63 28.05 11.88
CA LYS A 501 -13.40 26.65 12.27
C LYS A 501 -12.38 26.53 13.41
N ARG A 502 -11.21 27.15 13.26
CA ARG A 502 -10.06 27.17 14.20
C ARG A 502 -9.51 25.80 14.62
N GLU A 503 -9.67 24.77 13.79
CA GLU A 503 -9.29 23.38 14.09
C GLU A 503 -7.78 23.21 14.39
N TYR A 504 -6.94 24.08 13.83
CA TYR A 504 -5.50 24.13 14.10
C TYR A 504 -5.15 24.47 15.56
N LEU A 505 -5.99 25.21 16.30
CA LEU A 505 -5.66 25.67 17.65
C LEU A 505 -5.45 24.51 18.62
N ASP A 506 -6.38 23.56 18.66
CA ASP A 506 -6.30 22.42 19.58
C ASP A 506 -5.15 21.48 19.16
N ALA A 507 -4.91 21.33 17.86
CA ALA A 507 -3.80 20.53 17.33
C ALA A 507 -2.41 21.06 17.73
N ILE A 508 -2.23 22.39 17.80
CA ILE A 508 -0.97 23.02 18.22
C ILE A 508 -0.68 22.70 19.70
N GLU A 509 -1.70 22.77 20.57
CA GLU A 509 -1.60 22.41 21.99
C GLU A 509 -1.36 20.90 22.18
N GLU A 510 -2.16 20.05 21.51
CA GLU A 510 -2.11 18.59 21.64
C GLU A 510 -0.73 18.02 21.23
N GLU A 511 -0.18 18.49 20.11
CA GLU A 511 1.05 17.94 19.54
C GLU A 511 2.31 18.72 19.95
N LYS A 512 2.14 19.90 20.57
CA LYS A 512 3.19 20.81 21.08
C LYS A 512 4.24 21.14 20.02
N VAL A 513 3.76 21.69 18.90
CA VAL A 513 4.61 21.96 17.73
C VAL A 513 5.39 23.27 17.85
N ASP A 514 6.63 23.26 17.38
CA ASP A 514 7.45 24.46 17.23
C ASP A 514 7.01 25.34 16.04
N PHE A 515 6.31 24.75 15.06
CA PHE A 515 5.99 25.38 13.78
C PHE A 515 4.52 25.21 13.39
N PHE A 516 3.92 26.31 12.91
CA PHE A 516 2.62 26.34 12.24
C PHE A 516 2.78 26.90 10.82
N LEU A 517 2.21 26.22 9.82
CA LEU A 517 2.22 26.67 8.43
C LEU A 517 0.81 27.16 8.04
N VAL A 518 0.70 28.27 7.33
CA VAL A 518 -0.59 28.77 6.82
C VAL A 518 -0.53 29.19 5.35
N SER A 519 -1.52 28.71 4.57
CA SER A 519 -1.78 29.10 3.19
C SER A 519 -3.20 29.67 3.05
N GLY A 520 -3.35 30.95 2.68
CA GLY A 520 -4.68 31.55 2.61
C GLY A 520 -4.75 32.91 1.94
N GLY A 521 -5.94 33.24 1.42
CA GLY A 521 -6.21 34.49 0.70
C GLY A 521 -6.30 34.33 -0.82
N GLY A 522 -5.81 33.22 -1.39
CA GLY A 522 -5.93 32.92 -2.82
C GLY A 522 -7.39 32.78 -3.25
N ASN A 523 -8.11 31.83 -2.67
CA ASN A 523 -9.54 31.62 -2.95
C ASN A 523 -10.44 32.79 -2.54
N ASP A 524 -9.98 33.66 -1.64
CA ASP A 524 -10.66 34.90 -1.25
C ASP A 524 -10.64 35.98 -2.34
N ILE A 525 -9.66 35.95 -3.24
CA ILE A 525 -9.48 36.94 -4.32
C ILE A 525 -9.75 36.33 -5.70
N LEU A 526 -9.27 35.11 -5.95
CA LEU A 526 -9.14 34.47 -7.27
C LEU A 526 -10.28 33.51 -7.63
N GLY A 527 -11.36 33.48 -6.84
CA GLY A 527 -12.54 32.66 -7.10
C GLY A 527 -13.55 33.35 -8.05
N LYS A 528 -14.80 32.87 -8.06
CA LYS A 528 -15.90 33.43 -8.88
C LYS A 528 -16.17 34.92 -8.59
N GLN A 529 -15.86 35.38 -7.39
CA GLN A 529 -15.96 36.77 -6.97
C GLN A 529 -14.97 37.70 -7.69
N PHE A 530 -13.92 37.17 -8.31
CA PHE A 530 -12.95 37.92 -9.10
C PHE A 530 -13.62 38.78 -10.19
N GLU A 531 -14.67 38.27 -10.84
CA GLU A 531 -15.44 39.04 -11.83
C GLU A 531 -16.03 40.34 -11.23
N GLY A 532 -16.46 40.27 -9.96
CA GLY A 532 -17.04 41.39 -9.22
C GLY A 532 -16.02 42.48 -8.87
N PHE A 533 -14.72 42.21 -8.94
CA PHE A 533 -13.66 43.19 -8.74
C PHE A 533 -13.30 43.96 -10.01
N LEU A 534 -13.66 43.45 -11.20
CA LEU A 534 -13.33 44.07 -12.49
C LEU A 534 -14.35 45.16 -12.89
N ARG A 535 -13.86 46.35 -13.24
CA ARG A 535 -14.68 47.40 -13.86
C ARG A 535 -15.14 46.98 -15.26
N ASP A 536 -16.37 47.37 -15.66
CA ASP A 536 -16.87 47.16 -17.03
C ASP A 536 -16.16 48.05 -18.07
N THR A 537 -15.52 49.13 -17.60
CA THR A 537 -14.68 50.00 -18.42
C THR A 537 -13.50 50.46 -17.54
N PRO A 538 -12.25 50.41 -18.04
CA PRO A 538 -11.09 50.86 -17.27
C PRO A 538 -11.21 52.34 -16.91
N ASP A 539 -10.68 52.74 -15.74
CA ASP A 539 -10.65 54.16 -15.36
C ASP A 539 -9.71 54.93 -16.31
N PRO A 540 -10.21 55.91 -17.09
CA PRO A 540 -9.40 56.62 -18.07
C PRO A 540 -8.36 57.57 -17.46
N ASN A 541 -8.44 57.83 -16.14
CA ASN A 541 -7.52 58.73 -15.44
C ASN A 541 -6.40 57.99 -14.71
N ASP A 542 -6.47 56.66 -14.62
CA ASP A 542 -5.51 55.82 -13.92
C ASP A 542 -4.54 55.17 -14.93
N THR A 543 -3.26 55.51 -14.80
CA THR A 543 -2.19 55.01 -15.68
C THR A 543 -1.59 53.68 -15.22
N THR A 544 -2.03 53.15 -14.08
CA THR A 544 -1.57 51.88 -13.49
C THR A 544 -2.52 50.72 -13.84
N PHE A 545 -2.22 49.51 -13.37
CA PHE A 545 -3.15 48.37 -13.52
C PHE A 545 -4.38 48.45 -12.60
N GLN A 546 -4.38 49.32 -11.58
CA GLN A 546 -5.56 49.61 -10.75
C GLN A 546 -6.74 50.12 -11.59
N LYS A 547 -6.51 50.67 -12.80
CA LYS A 547 -7.55 51.10 -13.75
C LYS A 547 -8.57 50.00 -14.08
N TYR A 548 -8.19 48.72 -14.00
CA TYR A 548 -9.10 47.59 -14.23
C TYR A 548 -9.96 47.20 -13.02
N PHE A 549 -9.60 47.62 -11.80
CA PHE A 549 -10.17 47.09 -10.57
C PHE A 549 -10.94 48.13 -9.75
N ASN A 550 -12.14 47.78 -9.30
CA ASN A 550 -12.94 48.63 -8.42
C ASN A 550 -12.50 48.53 -6.95
N ALA A 551 -13.03 49.43 -6.10
CA ALA A 551 -12.68 49.52 -4.68
C ALA A 551 -13.01 48.25 -3.86
N GLY A 552 -13.84 47.35 -4.37
CA GLY A 552 -14.12 46.05 -3.75
C GLY A 552 -12.89 45.15 -3.66
N LEU A 553 -11.96 45.23 -4.62
CA LEU A 553 -10.67 44.54 -4.54
C LEU A 553 -9.87 45.06 -3.35
N THR A 554 -9.68 46.38 -3.28
CA THR A 554 -8.92 47.04 -2.21
C THR A 554 -9.51 46.69 -0.85
N LYS A 555 -10.84 46.77 -0.70
CA LYS A 555 -11.50 46.39 0.55
C LYS A 555 -11.25 44.92 0.91
N LYS A 556 -11.37 43.97 -0.03
CA LYS A 556 -11.15 42.54 0.27
C LYS A 556 -9.68 42.25 0.61
N LEU A 557 -8.74 42.96 -0.02
CA LEU A 557 -7.32 42.91 0.34
C LEU A 557 -7.07 43.46 1.76
N ASP A 558 -7.71 44.57 2.14
CA ASP A 558 -7.62 45.15 3.48
C ASP A 558 -8.30 44.24 4.54
N ASP A 559 -9.41 43.58 4.20
CA ASP A 559 -10.06 42.58 5.06
C ASP A 559 -9.12 41.39 5.34
N LEU A 560 -8.40 40.91 4.33
CA LEU A 560 -7.41 39.84 4.46
C LEU A 560 -6.20 40.27 5.31
N GLU A 561 -5.78 41.54 5.23
CA GLU A 561 -4.76 42.11 6.13
C GLU A 561 -5.21 41.99 7.59
N GLY A 562 -6.46 42.40 7.89
CA GLY A 562 -7.06 42.27 9.22
C GLY A 562 -7.15 40.83 9.70
N PHE A 563 -7.62 39.90 8.84
CA PHE A 563 -7.75 38.48 9.18
C PHE A 563 -6.41 37.83 9.53
N TYR A 564 -5.33 38.15 8.81
CA TYR A 564 -3.99 37.68 9.19
C TYR A 564 -3.52 38.29 10.52
N GLY A 565 -3.78 39.58 10.77
CA GLY A 565 -3.47 40.24 12.03
C GLY A 565 -4.19 39.59 13.23
N ASP A 566 -5.49 39.31 13.09
CA ASP A 566 -6.31 38.62 14.09
C ASP A 566 -5.80 37.19 14.36
N MET A 567 -5.47 36.44 13.29
CA MET A 567 -4.93 35.07 13.40
C MET A 567 -3.59 35.05 14.15
N PHE A 568 -2.65 35.91 13.76
CA PHE A 568 -1.31 35.94 14.34
C PHE A 568 -1.32 36.42 15.78
N THR A 569 -2.14 37.43 16.11
CA THR A 569 -2.34 37.88 17.49
C THR A 569 -2.88 36.74 18.34
N GLN A 570 -3.97 36.07 17.90
CA GLN A 570 -4.56 34.94 18.62
C GLN A 570 -3.59 33.77 18.83
N LEU A 571 -2.77 33.45 17.83
CA LEU A 571 -1.80 32.36 17.92
C LEU A 571 -0.67 32.69 18.89
N LEU A 572 -0.09 33.88 18.82
CA LEU A 572 1.07 34.26 19.64
C LEU A 572 0.69 34.64 21.08
N ASP A 573 -0.51 35.19 21.31
CA ASP A 573 -1.08 35.39 22.66
C ASP A 573 -1.24 34.06 23.40
N ARG A 574 -1.51 32.96 22.68
CA ARG A 574 -1.75 31.63 23.25
C ARG A 574 -0.50 30.74 23.25
N TYR A 575 0.33 30.85 22.21
CA TYR A 575 1.49 30.01 21.97
C TYR A 575 2.73 30.88 21.68
N PRO A 576 3.32 31.53 22.70
CA PRO A 576 4.39 32.53 22.49
C PRO A 576 5.68 31.95 21.90
N ASP A 577 5.95 30.65 22.07
CA ASP A 577 7.14 29.99 21.51
C ASP A 577 6.94 29.46 20.06
N LEU A 578 5.73 29.56 19.52
CA LEU A 578 5.36 29.09 18.19
C LEU A 578 5.99 29.95 17.10
N HIS A 579 6.53 29.31 16.07
CA HIS A 579 7.00 30.00 14.87
C HIS A 579 6.02 29.78 13.70
N ILE A 580 5.49 30.86 13.14
CA ILE A 580 4.49 30.81 12.07
C ILE A 580 5.17 31.05 10.71
N LEU A 581 4.90 30.19 9.74
CA LEU A 581 5.34 30.34 8.35
C LEU A 581 4.12 30.62 7.46
N VAL A 582 4.12 31.77 6.81
CA VAL A 582 3.10 32.19 5.83
C VAL A 582 3.79 32.51 4.51
N HIS A 583 3.14 32.24 3.38
CA HIS A 583 3.75 32.39 2.06
C HIS A 583 2.96 33.31 1.12
N SER A 584 3.65 33.84 0.11
CA SER A 584 2.99 34.43 -1.06
C SER A 584 2.37 33.35 -1.94
N TYR A 585 1.49 33.70 -2.86
CA TYR A 585 1.31 32.89 -4.07
C TYR A 585 2.37 33.28 -5.11
N ASP A 586 2.61 32.41 -6.09
CA ASP A 586 3.35 32.79 -7.30
C ASP A 586 2.38 33.45 -8.32
N TYR A 587 2.91 34.06 -9.37
CA TYR A 587 2.14 34.69 -10.42
C TYR A 587 1.46 33.64 -11.30
N VAL A 588 0.22 33.30 -10.93
CA VAL A 588 -0.68 32.43 -11.70
C VAL A 588 -0.86 32.94 -13.14
N ILE A 589 -1.01 32.03 -14.10
CA ILE A 589 -1.01 32.37 -15.53
C ILE A 589 -2.45 32.39 -16.04
N PRO A 590 -3.12 33.55 -16.17
CA PRO A 590 -4.52 33.63 -16.59
C PRO A 590 -4.68 33.02 -17.98
N LEU A 591 -5.62 32.08 -18.10
CA LEU A 591 -5.76 31.24 -19.28
C LEU A 591 -6.40 32.02 -20.43
N ASP A 592 -5.80 31.96 -21.63
CA ASP A 592 -6.49 32.43 -22.82
C ASP A 592 -7.57 31.42 -23.24
N THR A 593 -8.82 31.67 -22.86
CA THR A 593 -9.96 30.83 -23.22
C THR A 593 -10.41 30.96 -24.68
N ASN A 594 -9.86 31.93 -25.43
CA ASN A 594 -10.09 32.06 -26.87
C ASN A 594 -9.11 31.21 -27.68
N ASP A 595 -7.97 30.82 -27.10
CA ASP A 595 -7.00 29.91 -27.73
C ASP A 595 -7.57 28.47 -27.80
N PRO A 596 -7.69 27.85 -29.00
CA PRO A 596 -8.13 26.48 -29.14
C PRO A 596 -7.35 25.44 -28.33
N ILE A 597 -6.07 25.70 -27.98
CA ILE A 597 -5.25 24.80 -27.14
C ILE A 597 -5.75 24.70 -25.69
N ASN A 598 -6.56 25.66 -25.27
CA ASN A 598 -7.12 25.78 -23.92
C ASN A 598 -8.60 25.39 -23.85
N LYS A 599 -9.17 24.93 -24.98
CA LYS A 599 -10.57 24.50 -25.06
C LYS A 599 -10.84 23.33 -24.10
N GLY A 600 -11.71 23.55 -23.12
CA GLY A 600 -12.07 22.54 -22.13
C GLY A 600 -11.08 22.42 -20.96
N LYS A 601 -10.18 23.39 -20.79
CA LYS A 601 -9.45 23.60 -19.53
C LYS A 601 -10.20 24.57 -18.61
N SER A 602 -9.83 24.55 -17.33
CA SER A 602 -10.40 25.41 -16.30
C SER A 602 -9.77 26.79 -16.36
N SER A 603 -10.60 27.83 -16.28
CA SER A 603 -10.15 29.19 -16.06
C SER A 603 -10.98 29.80 -14.93
N TRP A 604 -10.30 30.22 -13.88
CA TRP A 604 -10.82 30.97 -12.75
C TRP A 604 -10.71 32.47 -13.01
N LEU A 605 -9.70 32.93 -13.76
CA LEU A 605 -9.33 34.33 -13.91
C LEU A 605 -9.41 34.82 -15.36
N GLY A 606 -8.77 34.09 -16.29
CA GLY A 606 -8.65 34.43 -17.70
C GLY A 606 -10.01 34.67 -18.38
N GLN A 607 -11.00 33.81 -18.12
CA GLN A 607 -12.36 33.95 -18.63
C GLN A 607 -13.00 35.31 -18.27
N TYR A 608 -12.76 35.82 -17.07
CA TYR A 608 -13.35 37.08 -16.59
C TYR A 608 -12.60 38.29 -17.14
N LEU A 609 -11.26 38.22 -17.22
CA LEU A 609 -10.44 39.23 -17.88
C LEU A 609 -10.83 39.39 -19.36
N ILE A 610 -11.00 38.28 -20.09
CA ILE A 610 -11.45 38.26 -21.49
C ILE A 610 -12.87 38.82 -21.63
N LYS A 611 -13.79 38.42 -20.74
CA LYS A 611 -15.18 38.94 -20.69
C LYS A 611 -15.23 40.47 -20.48
N LYS A 612 -14.25 41.03 -19.77
CA LYS A 612 -14.09 42.48 -19.52
C LYS A 612 -13.19 43.16 -20.57
N ASN A 613 -12.96 42.51 -21.71
CA ASN A 613 -12.19 43.00 -22.86
C ASN A 613 -10.67 43.23 -22.62
N ILE A 614 -10.08 42.56 -21.64
CA ILE A 614 -8.63 42.57 -21.41
C ILE A 614 -7.99 41.48 -22.28
N GLN A 615 -7.72 41.84 -23.54
CA GLN A 615 -7.42 40.88 -24.62
C GLN A 615 -5.94 40.47 -24.78
N PRO A 616 -4.92 41.33 -24.57
CA PRO A 616 -3.52 40.89 -24.64
C PRO A 616 -3.19 39.97 -23.45
N GLN A 617 -2.63 38.78 -23.71
CA GLN A 617 -2.21 37.85 -22.66
C GLN A 617 -1.22 38.50 -21.67
N THR A 618 -0.29 39.31 -22.18
CA THR A 618 0.65 40.09 -21.37
C THR A 618 -0.05 41.11 -20.46
N GLU A 619 -1.13 41.73 -20.93
CA GLU A 619 -1.90 42.69 -20.13
C GLU A 619 -2.72 41.97 -19.04
N ARG A 620 -3.27 40.78 -19.34
CA ARG A 620 -3.89 39.90 -18.34
C ARG A 620 -2.90 39.46 -17.27
N GLU A 621 -1.72 39.00 -17.65
CA GLU A 621 -0.65 38.61 -16.72
C GLU A 621 -0.26 39.79 -15.81
N GLN A 622 -0.06 40.99 -16.36
CA GLN A 622 0.25 42.17 -15.55
C GLN A 622 -0.89 42.58 -14.59
N CYS A 623 -2.16 42.36 -14.95
CA CYS A 623 -3.29 42.53 -14.03
C CYS A 623 -3.20 41.57 -12.83
N ILE A 624 -2.80 40.31 -13.06
CA ILE A 624 -2.59 39.33 -11.99
C ILE A 624 -1.38 39.68 -11.12
N HIS A 625 -0.25 40.08 -11.72
CA HIS A 625 0.92 40.56 -10.98
C HIS A 625 0.55 41.70 -10.03
N PHE A 626 -0.20 42.71 -10.52
CA PHE A 626 -0.66 43.84 -9.71
C PHE A 626 -1.46 43.39 -8.46
N ILE A 627 -2.36 42.42 -8.60
CA ILE A 627 -3.13 41.88 -7.48
C ILE A 627 -2.25 41.11 -6.50
N MET A 628 -1.39 40.22 -7.02
CA MET A 628 -0.48 39.42 -6.20
C MET A 628 0.47 40.32 -5.41
N ASP A 629 1.01 41.36 -6.03
CA ASP A 629 1.90 42.31 -5.36
C ASP A 629 1.15 43.11 -4.27
N ALA A 630 -0.06 43.61 -4.56
CA ALA A 630 -0.88 44.32 -3.58
C ALA A 630 -1.35 43.45 -2.39
N PHE A 631 -1.52 42.14 -2.59
CA PHE A 631 -1.73 41.16 -1.51
C PHE A 631 -0.45 40.94 -0.70
N ASN A 632 0.67 40.71 -1.38
CA ASN A 632 1.95 40.42 -0.74
C ASN A 632 2.52 41.61 0.04
N GLU A 633 2.26 42.85 -0.39
CA GLU A 633 2.61 44.07 0.36
C GLU A 633 1.88 44.10 1.72
N ARG A 634 0.58 43.79 1.74
CA ARG A 634 -0.23 43.74 2.97
C ARG A 634 0.20 42.60 3.87
N LEU A 635 0.42 41.40 3.31
CA LEU A 635 0.90 40.26 4.07
C LEU A 635 2.26 40.54 4.74
N GLN A 636 3.22 41.11 4.00
CA GLN A 636 4.50 41.55 4.57
C GLN A 636 4.34 42.63 5.65
N LYS A 637 3.43 43.59 5.46
CA LYS A 637 3.12 44.63 6.45
C LYS A 637 2.53 44.06 7.75
N VAL A 638 1.77 42.98 7.69
CA VAL A 638 1.30 42.25 8.89
C VAL A 638 2.45 41.47 9.53
N VAL A 639 3.18 40.67 8.75
CA VAL A 639 4.32 39.87 9.26
C VAL A 639 5.38 40.75 9.92
N ALA A 640 5.63 41.95 9.41
CA ALA A 640 6.57 42.91 10.00
C ALA A 640 6.22 43.35 11.44
N GLN A 641 4.97 43.18 11.88
CA GLN A 641 4.55 43.45 13.26
C GLN A 641 4.93 42.33 14.24
N PHE A 642 5.30 41.16 13.73
CA PHE A 642 5.59 39.93 14.48
C PHE A 642 6.89 39.25 14.02
N ALA A 643 7.86 40.03 13.53
CA ALA A 643 9.01 39.54 12.75
C ALA A 643 9.91 38.50 13.45
N ASP A 644 9.92 38.47 14.79
CA ASP A 644 10.70 37.50 15.57
C ASP A 644 10.05 36.09 15.61
N HIS A 645 8.72 36.01 15.41
CA HIS A 645 7.92 34.78 15.51
C HIS A 645 7.28 34.35 14.19
N ILE A 646 7.29 35.21 13.15
CA ILE A 646 6.62 34.96 11.88
C ILE A 646 7.56 35.16 10.70
N SER A 647 7.63 34.18 9.83
CA SER A 647 8.43 34.23 8.60
C SER A 647 7.55 34.25 7.36
N TYR A 648 7.70 35.31 6.57
CA TYR A 648 7.12 35.44 5.24
C TYR A 648 8.00 34.73 4.20
N ILE A 649 7.41 33.78 3.48
CA ILE A 649 8.06 33.00 2.43
C ILE A 649 7.62 33.55 1.07
N ASN A 650 8.51 34.32 0.44
CA ASN A 650 8.28 34.83 -0.91
C ASN A 650 8.53 33.73 -1.95
N VAL A 651 7.47 33.22 -2.57
CA VAL A 651 7.53 32.22 -3.65
C VAL A 651 7.19 32.79 -5.03
N ARG A 652 7.12 34.12 -5.19
CA ARG A 652 7.01 34.76 -6.51
C ARG A 652 8.24 34.48 -7.39
N ASN A 653 8.01 34.08 -8.64
CA ASN A 653 8.98 33.59 -9.62
C ASN A 653 9.75 32.33 -9.19
N VAL A 654 9.13 31.44 -8.40
CA VAL A 654 9.71 30.14 -8.03
C VAL A 654 9.25 29.04 -8.99
N VAL A 655 8.00 29.10 -9.47
CA VAL A 655 7.40 28.13 -10.37
C VAL A 655 7.74 28.49 -11.82
N ASN A 656 8.38 27.57 -12.54
CA ASN A 656 8.68 27.77 -13.96
C ASN A 656 7.38 27.94 -14.77
N ARG A 657 7.39 28.80 -15.80
CA ARG A 657 6.21 29.06 -16.66
C ARG A 657 5.61 27.80 -17.30
N THR A 658 6.42 26.74 -17.48
CA THR A 658 5.98 25.44 -18.03
C THR A 658 5.58 24.41 -16.98
N SER A 659 5.70 24.73 -15.69
CA SER A 659 5.43 23.84 -14.54
C SER A 659 4.12 24.20 -13.83
N TRP A 660 3.10 24.55 -14.61
CA TRP A 660 1.73 24.81 -14.17
C TRP A 660 0.82 23.68 -14.67
N PHE A 661 0.12 23.01 -13.75
CA PHE A 661 -0.83 21.93 -14.04
C PHE A 661 -2.12 22.50 -14.63
N ASP A 662 -2.64 23.57 -14.01
CA ASP A 662 -3.77 24.36 -14.49
C ASP A 662 -3.45 25.87 -14.41
N GLU A 663 -4.47 26.73 -14.45
CA GLU A 663 -4.30 28.19 -14.41
C GLU A 663 -3.64 28.71 -13.11
N ILE A 664 -3.88 28.04 -11.97
CA ILE A 664 -3.55 28.52 -10.62
C ILE A 664 -2.80 27.52 -9.74
N HIS A 665 -2.61 26.27 -10.19
CA HIS A 665 -1.84 25.24 -9.48
C HIS A 665 -0.58 24.81 -10.26
N PRO A 666 0.61 24.78 -9.62
CA PRO A 666 1.82 24.17 -10.15
C PRO A 666 1.70 22.66 -10.45
N THR A 667 2.67 22.09 -11.18
CA THR A 667 2.90 20.62 -11.23
C THR A 667 3.65 20.15 -9.98
N ASN A 668 3.82 18.83 -9.80
CA ASN A 668 4.63 18.25 -8.70
C ASN A 668 6.02 18.91 -8.60
N GLU A 669 6.70 19.12 -9.73
CA GLU A 669 8.02 19.77 -9.75
C GLU A 669 7.94 21.24 -9.32
N GLY A 670 6.86 21.93 -9.69
CA GLY A 670 6.61 23.32 -9.28
C GLY A 670 6.31 23.43 -7.77
N PHE A 671 5.45 22.57 -7.23
CA PHE A 671 5.17 22.50 -5.80
C PHE A 671 6.39 22.05 -4.98
N GLN A 672 7.26 21.20 -5.53
CA GLN A 672 8.54 20.88 -4.88
C GLN A 672 9.42 22.13 -4.71
N LEU A 673 9.46 23.02 -5.71
CA LEU A 673 10.22 24.28 -5.60
C LEU A 673 9.63 25.22 -4.54
N VAL A 674 8.30 25.26 -4.39
CA VAL A 674 7.61 25.97 -3.30
C VAL A 674 7.97 25.34 -1.94
N ALA A 675 7.86 24.02 -1.80
CA ALA A 675 8.20 23.29 -0.57
C ALA A 675 9.66 23.46 -0.13
N ASN A 676 10.59 23.55 -1.08
CA ASN A 676 12.01 23.81 -0.79
C ASN A 676 12.20 25.14 -0.03
N ARG A 677 11.39 26.18 -0.31
CA ARG A 677 11.43 27.46 0.44
C ARG A 677 10.97 27.32 1.89
N PHE A 678 10.00 26.45 2.16
CA PHE A 678 9.62 26.10 3.53
C PHE A 678 10.75 25.33 4.24
N ILE A 679 11.37 24.37 3.57
CA ILE A 679 12.50 23.59 4.13
C ILE A 679 13.68 24.51 4.49
N GLU A 680 14.05 25.43 3.60
CA GLU A 680 15.09 26.44 3.84
C GLU A 680 14.86 27.24 5.13
N VAL A 681 13.63 27.70 5.35
CA VAL A 681 13.26 28.51 6.54
C VAL A 681 13.16 27.66 7.81
N ILE A 682 12.50 26.49 7.75
CA ILE A 682 12.35 25.58 8.88
C ILE A 682 13.73 25.14 9.40
N GLU A 683 14.60 24.63 8.54
CA GLU A 683 15.91 24.11 8.97
C GLU A 683 16.85 25.21 9.46
N LYS A 684 16.76 26.43 8.90
CA LYS A 684 17.47 27.60 9.44
C LYS A 684 17.08 27.87 10.89
N ILE A 685 15.78 28.02 11.17
CA ILE A 685 15.27 28.33 12.53
C ILE A 685 15.60 27.18 13.50
N ARG A 686 15.53 25.92 13.06
CA ARG A 686 15.95 24.76 13.87
C ARG A 686 17.44 24.78 14.19
N ALA A 687 18.30 25.19 13.27
CA ALA A 687 19.75 25.29 13.50
C ALA A 687 20.09 26.42 14.48
N GLU A 688 19.39 27.55 14.38
CA GLU A 688 19.49 28.68 15.31
C GLU A 688 19.03 28.28 16.72
N LYS A 689 17.83 27.69 16.89
CA LYS A 689 17.34 27.17 18.18
C LYS A 689 18.25 26.08 18.80
N LYS A 690 18.98 25.30 18.00
CA LYS A 690 19.93 24.26 18.46
C LYS A 690 21.31 24.78 18.87
N SER A 691 21.60 26.05 18.64
CA SER A 691 22.89 26.68 18.94
C SER A 691 22.73 27.66 20.10
N PRO A 692 22.88 27.23 21.37
CA PRO A 692 22.84 28.16 22.50
C PRO A 692 23.97 29.18 22.36
N LEU A 693 23.69 30.45 22.67
CA LEU A 693 24.69 31.51 22.56
C LEU A 693 25.95 31.16 23.38
N THR A 694 27.06 30.95 22.69
CA THR A 694 28.40 31.11 23.26
C THR A 694 28.76 32.58 23.24
N THR A 695 28.23 33.34 24.20
CA THR A 695 28.62 34.72 24.53
C THR A 695 28.69 34.90 26.04
#